data_AF-A0A4Q4RK62-F1
#
_entry.id   AF-A0A4Q4RK62-F1
#
_cell.length_a   1.000
_cell.length_b   1.000
_cell.length_c   1.000
_cell.angle_alpha   90.00
_cell.angle_beta   90.00
_cell.angle_gamma   90.00
#
_symmetry.space_group_name_H-M   'P 1'
#
loop_
_entity.id
_entity.type
_entity.pdbx_description
1 polymer ?
#
loop_
_entity_poly.entity_id
_entity_poly.type
_entity_poly.pdbx_seq_one_letter_code
_entity_poly.pdbx_strand_id
1 'polypeptide(L)'
;MVGKKSGRAQLREEGLERTDNNMDLTTWPQVGMINQKNYYTEFLKRDEQFLAVRYPKDEERARIVQEARDKDRARALGVPATEGATPQVADETMEDAEVSFASRTDISKLIVIHPGSQNLRIGLGSDALPKTVPMVIARKWKESEDEEDEGEPSPKRMKVEGELPADALPEKWFGEDFADQYMAMSSELRTRMRSNKRRVLPNSKDLVTNFNRKSPPDIISEHNDINRIEWTELPADPKKAPDFFTGHDALRIPERSNPRYKLFWPIRNGTFNEKDYRDRNQIYHDISKILEEAFRNQLGITRLKDLVNYKCVFIIPDLYERQYVTMILDILMRDLGLGKVCLQQESLSATFGAGYGVACVVDIGAQKTSICCVDEGLCAEESRVNLKMGGADVTETFIKMMLYGHFPYSDMNLKRRYDFLLAEELKQKFCSMDEGSVTVQTWDFHLRASGQDTRKYTFKTYDETMLSVMGFFKPSIFENARKLENRRKVVPRSVDLYDGSPNDPISQAQIAIIEAAAGKPVVATINGAQDPVNSTAPVSTPQRPQPNPFNLLGRLNDNEGTPRSSVAGSPGPEGSNTPNPDRDTPMGDTDGAPLLFRDPIHEKTKLVEARDAILPIHSLDQAILESLAQGARGDDRKLRDFFGGIMLVGGASKTPGLREFLEMRLRELRPGYGKEILVGPPPRDFDPQVVAWKGGSVFGRLSGHGNDGWISRYEYDMLGARLLNNKCMFAW
;
A
#
# COMPACT_ATOMS: atom_id res chain seq x y z
N MET A 1 -7.05 81.09 -6.74
CA MET A 1 -8.05 79.99 -6.71
C MET A 1 -7.48 78.80 -7.44
N VAL A 2 -7.06 77.78 -6.70
CA VAL A 2 -6.76 76.44 -7.24
C VAL A 2 -7.60 75.50 -6.39
N GLY A 3 -8.64 74.92 -7.00
CA GLY A 3 -9.69 74.19 -6.31
C GLY A 3 -9.18 72.87 -5.74
N LYS A 4 -9.48 72.61 -4.46
CA LYS A 4 -9.28 71.30 -3.84
C LYS A 4 -10.14 70.27 -4.58
N LYS A 5 -9.50 69.28 -5.22
CA LYS A 5 -10.18 68.09 -5.74
C LYS A 5 -10.77 67.30 -4.57
N SER A 6 -11.99 66.78 -4.74
CA SER A 6 -12.67 65.91 -3.77
C SER A 6 -11.89 64.60 -3.61
N GLY A 7 -11.72 64.11 -2.37
CA GLY A 7 -10.97 62.88 -2.08
C GLY A 7 -11.50 61.64 -2.80
N ARG A 8 -12.76 61.65 -3.22
CA ARG A 8 -13.37 60.58 -4.03
C ARG A 8 -12.80 60.50 -5.45
N ALA A 9 -12.34 61.62 -6.00
CA ALA A 9 -11.70 61.65 -7.33
C ALA A 9 -10.27 61.09 -7.29
N GLN A 10 -9.54 61.29 -6.17
CA GLN A 10 -8.21 60.71 -5.97
C GLN A 10 -8.26 59.19 -5.85
N LEU A 11 -9.23 58.64 -5.11
CA LEU A 11 -9.40 57.18 -4.96
C LEU A 11 -9.70 56.45 -6.27
N ARG A 12 -10.28 57.15 -7.25
CA ARG A 12 -10.60 56.61 -8.58
C ARG A 12 -9.42 56.64 -9.55
N GLU A 13 -8.56 57.67 -9.46
CA GLU A 13 -7.31 57.73 -10.26
C GLU A 13 -6.26 56.72 -9.75
N GLU A 14 -6.27 56.38 -8.46
CA GLU A 14 -5.32 55.45 -7.83
C GLU A 14 -5.80 53.98 -7.83
N GLY A 15 -6.97 53.67 -8.40
CA GLY A 15 -7.48 52.28 -8.50
C GLY A 15 -7.94 51.65 -7.18
N LEU A 16 -8.12 52.46 -6.13
CA LEU A 16 -8.52 52.05 -4.77
C LEU A 16 -10.03 52.22 -4.51
N GLU A 17 -10.81 52.56 -5.53
CA GLU A 17 -12.26 52.67 -5.42
C GLU A 17 -12.89 51.27 -5.23
N ARG A 18 -13.53 51.05 -4.07
CA ARG A 18 -14.35 49.85 -3.81
C ARG A 18 -15.56 49.84 -4.75
N THR A 19 -15.45 49.08 -5.83
CA THR A 19 -16.60 48.70 -6.65
C THR A 19 -17.23 47.45 -6.06
N ASP A 20 -18.52 47.47 -5.71
CA ASP A 20 -19.26 46.30 -5.22
C ASP A 20 -19.18 45.15 -6.24
N ASN A 21 -18.45 44.09 -5.92
CA ASN A 21 -18.14 42.99 -6.85
C ASN A 21 -19.28 41.97 -7.00
N ASN A 22 -20.44 42.19 -6.37
CA ASN A 22 -21.62 41.31 -6.44
C ASN A 22 -21.30 39.81 -6.16
N MET A 23 -20.27 39.54 -5.35
CA MET A 23 -19.95 38.19 -4.88
C MET A 23 -20.50 38.00 -3.46
N ASP A 24 -21.07 36.83 -3.19
CA ASP A 24 -21.59 36.50 -1.88
C ASP A 24 -20.48 36.39 -0.83
N LEU A 25 -20.78 36.87 0.38
CA LEU A 25 -19.83 37.04 1.50
C LEU A 25 -19.33 35.72 2.14
N THR A 26 -19.74 34.54 1.62
CA THR A 26 -19.33 33.25 2.19
C THR A 26 -19.26 32.14 1.14
N THR A 27 -18.24 31.29 1.22
CA THR A 27 -18.10 30.03 0.44
C THR A 27 -18.94 28.87 1.00
N TRP A 28 -19.72 29.09 2.06
CA TRP A 28 -20.58 28.09 2.67
C TRP A 28 -21.90 27.96 1.90
N PRO A 29 -22.35 26.74 1.56
CA PRO A 29 -23.65 26.57 0.90
C PRO A 29 -24.77 27.02 1.84
N GLN A 30 -25.59 27.98 1.40
CA GLN A 30 -26.82 28.35 2.10
C GLN A 30 -27.78 27.16 2.11
N VAL A 31 -28.13 26.70 3.31
CA VAL A 31 -29.10 25.62 3.49
C VAL A 31 -30.48 26.15 3.15
N GLY A 32 -31.06 25.66 2.04
CA GLY A 32 -32.43 25.98 1.66
C GLY A 32 -33.44 25.56 2.73
N MET A 33 -34.49 26.36 2.93
CA MET A 33 -35.55 26.04 3.88
C MET A 33 -36.28 24.75 3.48
N ILE A 34 -36.42 23.85 4.46
CA ILE A 34 -37.03 22.53 4.30
C ILE A 34 -38.52 22.65 3.95
N ASN A 35 -38.92 22.04 2.84
CA ASN A 35 -40.34 21.90 2.48
C ASN A 35 -40.97 20.78 3.30
N GLN A 36 -41.84 21.14 4.26
CA GLN A 36 -42.41 20.25 5.28
C GLN A 36 -43.30 19.10 4.75
N LYS A 37 -43.59 19.02 3.45
CA LYS A 37 -44.61 18.09 2.91
C LYS A 37 -44.11 16.74 2.37
N ASN A 38 -42.80 16.51 2.25
CA ASN A 38 -42.23 15.24 1.76
C ASN A 38 -41.29 14.61 2.81
N TYR A 39 -41.85 14.20 3.95
CA TYR A 39 -41.12 13.43 4.95
C TYR A 39 -41.20 11.93 4.61
N TYR A 40 -40.35 11.46 3.70
CA TYR A 40 -39.96 10.05 3.64
C TYR A 40 -38.54 9.89 4.20
N THR A 41 -38.38 8.83 4.96
CA THR A 41 -37.41 8.62 6.04
C THR A 41 -35.99 8.28 5.57
N GLU A 42 -35.21 9.29 5.17
CA GLU A 42 -33.74 9.16 5.09
C GLU A 42 -32.97 10.28 5.82
N PHE A 43 -33.65 11.29 6.38
CA PHE A 43 -33.00 12.48 6.96
C PHE A 43 -32.85 12.46 8.50
N LEU A 44 -33.24 11.38 9.18
CA LEU A 44 -32.83 11.20 10.58
C LEU A 44 -31.33 10.90 10.60
N LYS A 45 -30.53 11.97 10.72
CA LYS A 45 -29.11 11.90 11.10
C LYS A 45 -29.00 10.87 12.23
N ARG A 46 -28.28 9.78 11.97
CA ARG A 46 -28.10 8.70 12.95
C ARG A 46 -27.36 9.28 14.16
N ASP A 47 -27.70 8.86 15.38
CA ASP A 47 -27.04 9.35 16.61
C ASP A 47 -25.50 9.28 16.54
N GLU A 48 -24.98 8.30 15.80
CA GLU A 48 -23.55 8.11 15.51
C GLU A 48 -22.90 9.32 14.81
N GLN A 49 -23.61 10.01 13.92
CA GLN A 49 -23.13 11.22 13.23
C GLN A 49 -23.12 12.43 14.18
N PHE A 50 -24.03 12.49 15.16
CA PHE A 50 -24.01 13.52 16.19
C PHE A 50 -22.89 13.29 17.21
N LEU A 51 -22.60 12.03 17.54
CA LEU A 51 -21.52 11.64 18.44
C LEU A 51 -20.16 12.04 17.88
N ALA A 52 -19.87 11.75 16.61
CA ALA A 52 -18.61 12.09 15.96
C ALA A 52 -18.31 13.61 15.96
N VAL A 53 -19.34 14.47 15.93
CA VAL A 53 -19.20 15.93 15.95
C VAL A 53 -19.24 16.53 17.36
N ARG A 54 -19.99 15.93 18.29
CA ARG A 54 -20.07 16.41 19.69
C ARG A 54 -18.82 16.07 20.50
N TYR A 55 -18.25 14.87 20.31
CA TYR A 55 -17.13 14.43 21.14
C TYR A 55 -15.85 15.27 21.02
N PRO A 56 -15.42 15.71 19.83
CA PRO A 56 -14.29 16.63 19.73
C PRO A 56 -14.52 17.91 20.55
N LYS A 57 -15.75 18.44 20.57
CA LYS A 57 -16.12 19.63 21.33
C LYS A 57 -16.15 19.38 22.84
N ASP A 58 -16.65 18.22 23.26
CA ASP A 58 -16.68 17.83 24.67
C ASP A 58 -15.28 17.51 25.20
N GLU A 59 -14.41 16.93 24.37
CA GLU A 59 -13.01 16.65 24.69
C GLU A 59 -12.19 17.95 24.75
N GLU A 60 -12.39 18.89 23.82
CA GLU A 60 -11.81 20.25 23.89
C GLU A 60 -12.20 20.92 25.22
N ARG A 61 -13.49 20.83 25.59
CA ARG A 61 -14.01 21.38 26.84
C ARG A 61 -13.41 20.69 28.07
N ALA A 62 -13.27 19.37 28.05
CA ALA A 62 -12.65 18.60 29.12
C ALA A 62 -11.15 18.95 29.27
N ARG A 63 -10.43 19.12 28.16
CA ARG A 63 -9.01 19.53 28.16
C ARG A 63 -8.83 20.92 28.75
N ILE A 64 -9.67 21.88 28.37
CA ILE A 64 -9.66 23.24 28.95
C ILE A 64 -9.89 23.20 30.47
N VAL A 65 -10.81 22.36 30.93
CA VAL A 65 -11.08 22.17 32.37
C VAL A 65 -9.90 21.53 33.09
N GLN A 66 -9.22 20.57 32.46
CA GLN A 66 -8.06 19.90 33.03
C GLN A 66 -6.83 20.81 33.09
N GLU A 67 -6.53 21.57 32.04
CA GLU A 67 -5.47 22.60 32.05
C GLU A 67 -5.72 23.65 33.13
N ALA A 68 -6.97 24.10 33.30
CA ALA A 68 -7.33 25.03 34.37
C ALA A 68 -7.05 24.42 35.76
N ARG A 69 -7.40 23.14 35.97
CA ARG A 69 -7.14 22.42 37.22
C ARG A 69 -5.66 22.18 37.49
N ASP A 70 -4.89 21.81 36.47
CA ASP A 70 -3.46 21.57 36.61
C ASP A 70 -2.68 22.87 36.88
N LYS A 71 -3.12 23.98 36.26
CA LYS A 71 -2.58 25.32 36.54
C LYS A 71 -2.89 25.78 37.96
N ASP A 72 -4.11 25.52 38.47
CA ASP A 72 -4.47 25.79 39.86
C ASP A 72 -3.69 24.92 40.85
N ARG A 73 -3.50 23.63 40.53
CA ARG A 73 -2.70 22.70 41.35
C ARG A 73 -1.22 23.11 41.40
N ALA A 74 -0.64 23.54 40.28
CA ALA A 74 0.73 24.04 40.24
C ALA A 74 0.88 25.33 41.07
N ARG A 75 -0.12 26.22 41.04
CA ARG A 75 -0.17 27.46 41.84
C ARG A 75 -0.29 27.16 43.34
N ALA A 76 -1.05 26.13 43.71
CA ALA A 76 -1.22 25.69 45.10
C ALA A 76 0.04 25.01 45.69
N LEU A 77 0.91 24.44 44.85
CA LEU A 77 2.17 23.77 45.25
C LEU A 77 3.37 24.73 45.33
N GLY A 78 3.18 26.04 45.15
CA GLY A 78 4.24 27.03 45.33
C GLY A 78 5.33 27.02 44.25
N VAL A 79 5.07 26.42 43.09
CA VAL A 79 5.97 26.51 41.93
C VAL A 79 5.88 27.95 41.38
N PRO A 80 7.00 28.68 41.21
CA PRO A 80 6.94 30.05 40.71
C PRO A 80 6.35 30.05 39.30
N ALA A 81 5.26 30.77 39.11
CA ALA A 81 4.78 31.09 37.78
C ALA A 81 5.84 31.98 37.10
N THR A 82 6.34 31.56 35.94
CA THR A 82 7.04 32.48 35.04
C THR A 82 6.03 33.54 34.60
N GLU A 83 6.06 34.69 35.27
CA GLU A 83 5.32 35.88 34.87
C GLU A 83 5.91 36.42 33.57
N GLY A 84 5.14 36.33 32.50
CA GLY A 84 5.51 36.84 31.20
C GLY A 84 4.46 36.59 30.13
N ALA A 85 3.20 36.97 30.39
CA ALA A 85 2.19 37.33 29.39
C ALA A 85 0.88 37.67 30.11
N THR A 86 0.68 38.95 30.41
CA THR A 86 -0.66 39.52 30.52
C THR A 86 -1.38 39.34 29.18
N PRO A 87 -2.66 38.91 29.15
CA PRO A 87 -3.43 38.94 27.91
C PRO A 87 -3.76 40.39 27.61
N GLN A 88 -2.89 41.06 26.86
CA GLN A 88 -3.37 42.16 26.03
C GLN A 88 -4.29 41.53 25.00
N VAL A 89 -5.52 42.03 24.96
CA VAL A 89 -6.43 41.85 23.83
C VAL A 89 -5.79 42.60 22.66
N ALA A 90 -4.76 41.99 22.07
CA ALA A 90 -4.23 42.36 20.78
C ALA A 90 -5.08 41.63 19.76
N ASP A 91 -5.55 42.38 18.78
CA ASP A 91 -6.26 41.90 17.60
C ASP A 91 -5.34 40.90 16.88
N GLU A 92 -5.48 39.61 17.19
CA GLU A 92 -4.70 38.54 16.57
C GLU A 92 -5.19 38.41 15.12
N THR A 93 -4.42 38.98 14.20
CA THR A 93 -4.53 38.67 12.78
C THR A 93 -4.32 37.17 12.58
N MET A 94 -5.20 36.55 11.79
CA MET A 94 -5.34 35.10 11.59
C MET A 94 -4.06 34.34 11.19
N GLU A 95 -2.98 35.01 10.79
CA GLU A 95 -1.73 34.38 10.34
C GLU A 95 -0.82 33.89 11.49
N ASP A 96 -0.83 34.54 12.67
CA ASP A 96 0.05 34.13 13.80
C ASP A 96 -0.56 33.02 14.68
N ALA A 97 -1.88 32.79 14.58
CA ALA A 97 -2.56 31.71 15.28
C ALA A 97 -2.25 30.32 14.69
N GLU A 98 -1.94 30.22 13.39
CA GLU A 98 -1.61 28.95 12.74
C GLU A 98 -0.24 28.41 13.17
N VAL A 99 0.72 29.30 13.45
CA VAL A 99 2.08 28.92 13.85
C VAL A 99 2.12 28.45 15.32
N SER A 100 1.28 29.02 16.19
CA SER A 100 1.22 28.62 17.61
C SER A 100 0.37 27.35 17.86
N PHE A 101 -0.57 27.01 16.98
CA PHE A 101 -1.40 25.80 17.14
C PHE A 101 -0.66 24.52 16.70
N ALA A 102 0.28 24.63 15.77
CA ALA A 102 1.21 23.54 15.43
C ALA A 102 2.13 23.13 16.60
N SER A 103 2.25 23.97 17.64
CA SER A 103 3.20 23.79 18.74
C SER A 103 2.66 23.03 19.97
N ARG A 104 1.41 22.55 19.98
CA ARG A 104 0.78 21.94 21.18
C ARG A 104 0.47 20.44 21.09
N THR A 105 0.83 19.77 20.01
CA THR A 105 0.83 18.29 19.99
C THR A 105 2.19 17.83 20.50
N ASP A 106 2.24 17.11 21.62
CA ASP A 106 3.49 16.54 22.11
C ASP A 106 4.01 15.50 21.11
N ILE A 107 4.91 15.94 20.22
CA ILE A 107 5.46 15.16 19.12
C ILE A 107 6.21 13.93 19.66
N SER A 108 6.69 13.99 20.91
CA SER A 108 7.33 12.86 21.59
C SER A 108 6.35 11.73 21.95
N LYS A 109 5.04 11.99 21.87
CA LYS A 109 3.95 11.03 22.12
C LYS A 109 3.20 10.62 20.86
N LEU A 110 3.66 11.03 19.69
CA LEU A 110 3.20 10.51 18.41
C LEU A 110 4.05 9.28 18.07
N ILE A 111 3.42 8.18 17.69
CA ILE A 111 4.05 6.99 17.14
C ILE A 111 3.60 6.87 15.69
N VAL A 112 4.51 6.50 14.80
CA VAL A 112 4.17 6.20 13.40
C VAL A 112 4.59 4.77 13.10
N ILE A 113 3.66 3.99 12.56
CA ILE A 113 3.85 2.57 12.23
C ILE A 113 3.56 2.37 10.75
N HIS A 114 4.55 1.83 10.04
CA HIS A 114 4.45 1.44 8.65
C HIS A 114 4.84 -0.04 8.51
N PRO A 115 3.85 -0.95 8.51
CA PRO A 115 4.10 -2.38 8.36
C PRO A 115 4.44 -2.72 6.90
N GLY A 116 5.35 -3.68 6.72
CA GLY A 116 5.64 -4.28 5.42
C GLY A 116 5.75 -5.79 5.55
N SER A 117 5.71 -6.51 4.43
CA SER A 117 5.77 -7.99 4.43
C SER A 117 7.09 -8.54 4.97
N GLN A 118 8.19 -7.80 4.81
CA GLN A 118 9.51 -8.21 5.31
C GLN A 118 9.98 -7.36 6.50
N ASN A 119 9.63 -6.07 6.52
CA ASN A 119 10.12 -5.12 7.53
C ASN A 119 9.00 -4.24 8.06
N LEU A 120 8.96 -4.08 9.37
CA LEU A 120 8.22 -3.08 10.11
C LEU A 120 9.06 -1.82 10.26
N ARG A 121 8.49 -0.67 9.95
CA ARG A 121 9.08 0.64 10.26
C ARG A 121 8.28 1.31 11.35
N ILE A 122 8.96 1.66 12.43
CA ILE A 122 8.33 2.21 13.63
C ILE A 122 9.24 3.29 14.24
N GLY A 123 8.64 4.35 14.76
CA GLY A 123 9.39 5.43 15.40
C GLY A 123 8.46 6.41 16.08
N LEU A 124 9.04 7.28 16.90
CA LEU A 124 8.33 8.45 17.40
C LEU A 124 8.18 9.48 16.30
N GLY A 125 7.14 10.31 16.40
CA GLY A 125 6.93 11.44 15.51
C GLY A 125 8.17 12.32 15.47
N SER A 126 8.86 12.50 16.60
CA SER A 126 10.07 13.32 16.74
C SER A 126 11.33 12.74 16.08
N ASP A 127 11.32 11.45 15.72
CA ASP A 127 12.51 10.79 15.18
C ASP A 127 12.82 11.26 13.75
N ALA A 128 14.10 11.44 13.45
CA ALA A 128 14.54 11.82 12.09
C ALA A 128 14.34 10.67 11.07
N LEU A 129 14.47 9.43 11.54
CA LEU A 129 14.32 8.19 10.76
C LEU A 129 13.65 7.12 11.62
N PRO A 130 12.81 6.26 11.01
CA PRO A 130 12.23 5.14 11.74
C PRO A 130 13.28 4.09 12.09
N LYS A 131 12.99 3.31 13.13
CA LYS A 131 13.62 2.00 13.33
C LYS A 131 13.02 1.02 12.33
N THR A 132 13.88 0.20 11.71
CA THR A 132 13.47 -0.86 10.80
C THR A 132 13.77 -2.19 11.44
N VAL A 133 12.73 -3.01 11.64
CA VAL A 133 12.83 -4.34 12.27
C VAL A 133 12.15 -5.36 11.37
N PRO A 134 12.67 -6.59 11.22
CA PRO A 134 11.97 -7.62 10.47
C PRO A 134 10.56 -7.88 11.00
N MET A 135 9.56 -7.94 10.10
CA MET A 135 8.15 -8.19 10.46
C MET A 135 7.88 -9.69 10.61
N VAL A 136 8.59 -10.32 11.55
CA VAL A 136 8.61 -11.77 11.74
C VAL A 136 8.62 -12.14 13.21
N ILE A 137 8.01 -13.29 13.51
CA ILE A 137 8.04 -13.95 14.81
C ILE A 137 8.48 -15.40 14.65
N ALA A 138 9.45 -15.86 15.43
CA ALA A 138 9.77 -17.26 15.56
C ALA A 138 8.98 -17.85 16.73
N ARG A 139 8.35 -19.02 16.57
CA ARG A 139 7.67 -19.75 17.66
C ARG A 139 8.24 -21.14 17.78
N LYS A 140 8.24 -21.71 19.00
CA LYS A 140 8.57 -23.12 19.20
C LYS A 140 7.71 -23.98 18.28
N TRP A 141 8.35 -24.89 17.56
CA TRP A 141 7.68 -25.71 16.54
C TRP A 141 8.27 -27.12 16.49
N LYS A 142 7.65 -27.98 15.69
CA LYS A 142 8.10 -29.37 15.49
C LYS A 142 9.38 -29.45 14.66
N GLU A 143 9.55 -28.54 13.71
CA GLU A 143 10.62 -28.54 12.71
C GLU A 143 10.95 -27.10 12.29
N SER A 144 12.15 -26.87 11.77
CA SER A 144 12.57 -25.59 11.18
C SER A 144 12.03 -25.44 9.74
N GLU A 145 12.10 -24.25 9.15
CA GLU A 145 11.54 -24.00 7.80
C GLU A 145 12.19 -24.89 6.72
N ASP A 146 13.48 -25.17 6.85
CA ASP A 146 14.26 -26.00 5.93
C ASP A 146 13.93 -27.49 6.02
N GLU A 147 13.28 -27.92 7.11
CA GLU A 147 12.84 -29.29 7.34
C GLU A 147 11.39 -29.52 6.82
N GLU A 148 10.64 -28.46 6.50
CA GLU A 148 9.27 -28.56 5.97
C GLU A 148 9.24 -29.11 4.53
N ASP A 149 8.12 -29.73 4.15
CA ASP A 149 7.91 -30.39 2.85
C ASP A 149 8.99 -31.45 2.55
N GLU A 150 9.30 -32.30 3.54
CA GLU A 150 10.34 -33.34 3.44
C GLU A 150 11.75 -32.78 3.11
N GLY A 151 11.99 -31.51 3.46
CA GLY A 151 13.26 -30.83 3.17
C GLY A 151 13.41 -30.38 1.71
N GLU A 152 12.30 -30.27 0.95
CA GLU A 152 12.33 -29.71 -0.40
C GLU A 152 12.92 -28.28 -0.37
N PRO A 153 14.05 -28.02 -1.06
CA PRO A 153 14.72 -26.72 -1.00
C PRO A 153 13.92 -25.65 -1.73
N SER A 154 14.13 -24.39 -1.33
CA SER A 154 13.67 -23.21 -2.07
C SER A 154 14.88 -22.48 -2.68
N PRO A 155 14.89 -22.17 -3.99
CA PRO A 155 13.88 -22.50 -4.97
C PRO A 155 13.78 -24.01 -5.22
N LYS A 156 12.57 -24.48 -5.58
CA LYS A 156 12.30 -25.91 -5.83
C LYS A 156 13.18 -26.45 -6.95
N ARG A 157 13.81 -27.60 -6.72
CA ARG A 157 14.68 -28.30 -7.67
C ARG A 157 13.99 -29.56 -8.19
N MET A 158 13.77 -29.65 -9.49
CA MET A 158 13.20 -30.82 -10.16
C MET A 158 14.18 -32.00 -10.08
N LYS A 159 13.65 -33.20 -9.86
CA LYS A 159 14.44 -34.43 -9.91
C LYS A 159 14.84 -34.70 -11.36
N VAL A 160 16.14 -34.88 -11.60
CA VAL A 160 16.66 -35.22 -12.93
C VAL A 160 16.68 -36.74 -13.07
N GLU A 161 16.00 -37.27 -14.08
CA GLU A 161 16.07 -38.70 -14.42
C GLU A 161 17.35 -38.99 -15.23
N GLY A 162 18.17 -39.95 -14.80
CA GLY A 162 19.38 -40.36 -15.53
C GLY A 162 20.50 -40.98 -14.66
N GLU A 163 21.60 -41.40 -15.30
CA GLU A 163 22.77 -42.02 -14.65
C GLU A 163 23.70 -41.01 -13.92
N LEU A 164 23.58 -39.72 -14.23
CA LEU A 164 24.36 -38.66 -13.58
C LEU A 164 23.66 -38.19 -12.30
N PRO A 165 24.40 -37.89 -11.21
CA PRO A 165 23.81 -37.31 -10.01
C PRO A 165 23.03 -36.04 -10.34
N ALA A 166 21.82 -35.88 -9.79
CA ALA A 166 20.99 -34.69 -10.02
C ALA A 166 21.69 -33.37 -9.66
N ASP A 167 22.63 -33.42 -8.70
CA ASP A 167 23.44 -32.27 -8.29
C ASP A 167 24.47 -31.82 -9.34
N ALA A 168 24.74 -32.64 -10.36
CA ALA A 168 25.73 -32.37 -11.39
C ALA A 168 25.19 -31.56 -12.59
N LEU A 169 23.86 -31.35 -12.68
CA LEU A 169 23.20 -30.67 -13.80
C LEU A 169 22.25 -29.54 -13.31
N PRO A 170 22.78 -28.45 -12.72
CA PRO A 170 21.97 -27.33 -12.23
C PRO A 170 21.07 -26.69 -13.29
N GLU A 171 21.45 -26.75 -14.57
CA GLU A 171 20.68 -26.25 -15.70
C GLU A 171 19.32 -26.94 -15.89
N LYS A 172 19.12 -28.13 -15.28
CA LYS A 172 17.85 -28.88 -15.33
C LYS A 172 16.97 -28.70 -14.09
N TRP A 173 17.45 -28.04 -13.04
CA TRP A 173 16.73 -27.97 -11.76
C TRP A 173 15.41 -27.20 -11.81
N PHE A 174 15.26 -26.24 -12.72
CA PHE A 174 14.10 -25.33 -12.73
C PHE A 174 13.14 -25.57 -13.91
N GLY A 175 13.34 -26.66 -14.66
CA GLY A 175 12.51 -27.02 -15.81
C GLY A 175 12.87 -26.26 -17.10
N GLU A 176 12.39 -26.80 -18.22
CA GLU A 176 12.66 -26.25 -19.56
C GLU A 176 12.01 -24.87 -19.75
N ASP A 177 10.80 -24.66 -19.22
CA ASP A 177 10.09 -23.37 -19.30
C ASP A 177 10.92 -22.20 -18.73
N PHE A 178 11.58 -22.41 -17.58
CA PHE A 178 12.46 -21.39 -16.99
C PHE A 178 13.70 -21.17 -17.86
N ALA A 179 14.33 -22.24 -18.32
CA ALA A 179 15.53 -22.17 -19.16
C ALA A 179 15.26 -21.42 -20.47
N ASP A 180 14.14 -21.73 -21.14
CA ASP A 180 13.72 -21.10 -22.38
C ASP A 180 13.42 -19.61 -22.19
N GLN A 181 12.67 -19.25 -21.15
CA GLN A 181 12.42 -17.84 -20.82
C GLN A 181 13.72 -17.09 -20.51
N TYR A 182 14.61 -17.68 -19.71
CA TYR A 182 15.89 -17.06 -19.37
C TYR A 182 16.78 -16.87 -20.60
N MET A 183 16.84 -17.85 -21.50
CA MET A 183 17.61 -17.74 -22.75
C MET A 183 16.99 -16.75 -23.74
N ALA A 184 15.67 -16.70 -23.85
CA ALA A 184 14.97 -15.69 -24.64
C ALA A 184 15.27 -14.28 -24.12
N MET A 185 15.20 -14.06 -22.80
CA MET A 185 15.54 -12.79 -22.16
C MET A 185 17.01 -12.39 -22.41
N SER A 186 17.94 -13.35 -22.31
CA SER A 186 19.36 -13.11 -22.62
C SER A 186 19.59 -12.75 -24.09
N SER A 187 18.90 -13.42 -25.02
CA SER A 187 18.97 -13.12 -26.46
C SER A 187 18.46 -11.72 -26.78
N GLU A 188 17.33 -11.33 -26.19
CA GLU A 188 16.76 -9.99 -26.33
C GLU A 188 17.68 -8.91 -25.77
N LEU A 189 18.23 -9.12 -24.56
CA LEU A 189 19.18 -8.20 -23.96
C LEU A 189 20.42 -8.01 -24.84
N ARG A 190 20.99 -9.08 -25.40
CA ARG A 190 22.12 -8.97 -26.33
C ARG A 190 21.78 -8.16 -27.58
N THR A 191 20.56 -8.33 -28.11
CA THR A 191 20.09 -7.59 -29.28
C THR A 191 19.90 -6.11 -28.95
N ARG A 192 19.28 -5.80 -27.82
CA ARG A 192 19.13 -4.45 -27.30
C ARG A 192 20.47 -3.77 -27.05
N MET A 193 21.41 -4.44 -26.38
CA MET A 193 22.76 -3.92 -26.16
C MET A 193 23.48 -3.58 -27.47
N ARG A 194 23.37 -4.44 -28.50
CA ARG A 194 23.91 -4.15 -29.84
C ARG A 194 23.25 -2.93 -30.48
N SER A 195 21.93 -2.80 -30.38
CA SER A 195 21.21 -1.62 -30.90
C SER A 195 21.62 -0.33 -30.20
N ASN A 196 21.91 -0.41 -28.90
CA ASN A 196 22.43 0.67 -28.07
C ASN A 196 23.95 0.87 -28.20
N LYS A 197 24.59 0.22 -29.19
CA LYS A 197 26.04 0.29 -29.45
C LYS A 197 26.91 -0.08 -28.25
N ARG A 198 26.40 -0.91 -27.33
CA ARG A 198 27.15 -1.47 -26.21
C ARG A 198 27.92 -2.71 -26.69
N ARG A 199 29.12 -2.91 -26.15
CA ARG A 199 29.96 -4.07 -26.47
C ARG A 199 29.39 -5.32 -25.80
N VAL A 200 29.11 -6.36 -26.59
CA VAL A 200 28.70 -7.68 -26.11
C VAL A 200 29.87 -8.65 -26.30
N LEU A 201 30.39 -9.20 -25.21
CA LEU A 201 31.49 -10.16 -25.25
C LEU A 201 30.95 -11.57 -25.58
N PRO A 202 31.52 -12.28 -26.59
CA PRO A 202 31.14 -13.65 -26.88
C PRO A 202 31.51 -14.59 -25.73
N ASN A 203 30.75 -15.68 -25.57
CA ASN A 203 31.02 -16.76 -24.60
C ASN A 203 31.11 -16.30 -23.12
N SER A 204 30.51 -15.14 -22.78
CA SER A 204 30.50 -14.61 -21.41
C SER A 204 29.87 -15.57 -20.41
N LYS A 205 28.77 -16.25 -20.79
CA LYS A 205 28.11 -17.26 -19.94
C LYS A 205 29.04 -18.46 -19.67
N ASP A 206 29.70 -19.00 -20.70
CA ASP A 206 30.63 -20.12 -20.53
C ASP A 206 31.82 -19.75 -19.64
N LEU A 207 32.31 -18.50 -19.74
CA LEU A 207 33.38 -18.00 -18.87
C LEU A 207 32.96 -17.98 -17.41
N VAL A 208 31.73 -17.52 -17.12
CA VAL A 208 31.15 -17.52 -15.77
C VAL A 208 31.00 -18.94 -15.26
N THR A 209 30.33 -19.81 -16.02
CA THR A 209 30.09 -21.21 -15.64
C THR A 209 31.39 -21.98 -15.38
N ASN A 210 32.38 -21.85 -16.26
CA ASN A 210 33.66 -22.54 -16.13
C ASN A 210 34.46 -22.10 -14.90
N PHE A 211 34.38 -20.81 -14.53
CA PHE A 211 35.03 -20.29 -13.33
C PHE A 211 34.30 -20.75 -12.08
N ASN A 212 32.98 -20.56 -12.02
CA ASN A 212 32.18 -20.85 -10.83
C ASN A 212 32.22 -22.33 -10.47
N ARG A 213 32.15 -23.23 -11.47
CA ARG A 213 32.23 -24.68 -11.27
C ARG A 213 33.54 -25.15 -10.60
N LYS A 214 34.62 -24.38 -10.74
CA LYS A 214 35.97 -24.75 -10.27
C LYS A 214 36.42 -23.99 -9.04
N SER A 215 35.59 -23.10 -8.49
CA SER A 215 36.00 -22.19 -7.42
C SER A 215 35.62 -22.74 -6.03
N PRO A 216 36.57 -23.32 -5.27
CA PRO A 216 36.32 -23.71 -3.88
C PRO A 216 36.25 -22.48 -2.96
N PRO A 217 35.62 -22.60 -1.77
CA PRO A 217 35.68 -21.56 -0.76
C PRO A 217 37.01 -21.54 0.00
N ASP A 218 37.42 -20.36 0.43
CA ASP A 218 38.44 -20.16 1.45
C ASP A 218 37.78 -20.24 2.84
N ILE A 219 38.39 -20.99 3.76
CA ILE A 219 37.86 -21.15 5.13
C ILE A 219 38.53 -20.14 6.06
N ILE A 220 37.70 -19.34 6.74
CA ILE A 220 38.11 -18.36 7.75
C ILE A 220 37.58 -18.84 9.10
N SER A 221 38.50 -19.13 10.02
CA SER A 221 38.11 -19.51 11.39
C SER A 221 37.21 -18.45 12.02
N GLU A 222 36.19 -18.87 12.75
CA GLU A 222 35.19 -17.98 13.35
C GLU A 222 35.81 -16.85 14.21
N HIS A 223 36.93 -17.12 14.90
CA HIS A 223 37.66 -16.11 15.69
C HIS A 223 38.28 -14.98 14.84
N ASN A 224 38.60 -15.27 13.58
CA ASN A 224 39.26 -14.33 12.67
C ASN A 224 38.26 -13.53 11.81
N ASP A 225 36.96 -13.84 11.87
CA ASP A 225 35.93 -13.12 11.14
C ASP A 225 35.48 -11.87 11.90
N ILE A 226 35.96 -10.71 11.46
CA ILE A 226 35.64 -9.40 12.04
C ILE A 226 34.13 -9.12 11.99
N ASN A 227 33.43 -9.66 11.00
CA ASN A 227 32.01 -9.44 10.77
C ASN A 227 31.16 -10.66 11.17
N ARG A 228 31.62 -11.42 12.17
CA ARG A 228 30.89 -12.57 12.73
C ARG A 228 29.46 -12.18 13.09
N ILE A 229 28.51 -13.07 12.77
CA ILE A 229 27.12 -12.90 13.17
C ILE A 229 26.95 -13.39 14.61
N GLU A 230 26.40 -12.53 15.47
CA GLU A 230 25.92 -12.92 16.78
C GLU A 230 24.59 -13.67 16.63
N TRP A 231 24.61 -14.98 16.87
CA TRP A 231 23.42 -15.83 16.84
C TRP A 231 22.61 -15.66 18.12
N THR A 232 21.30 -15.88 18.02
CA THR A 232 20.41 -15.84 19.18
C THR A 232 20.74 -16.98 20.14
N GLU A 233 21.14 -16.62 21.36
CA GLU A 233 21.50 -17.57 22.39
C GLU A 233 20.26 -18.27 22.94
N LEU A 234 20.34 -19.60 23.01
CA LEU A 234 19.29 -20.43 23.59
C LEU A 234 19.78 -21.03 24.91
N PRO A 235 18.93 -21.09 25.94
CA PRO A 235 19.27 -21.79 27.18
C PRO A 235 19.66 -23.25 26.93
N ALA A 236 20.65 -23.74 27.66
CA ALA A 236 21.09 -25.14 27.55
C ALA A 236 19.97 -26.16 27.89
N ASP A 237 19.02 -25.77 28.73
CA ASP A 237 17.80 -26.53 28.99
C ASP A 237 16.68 -26.10 28.02
N PRO A 238 16.27 -26.96 27.06
CA PRO A 238 15.25 -26.63 26.06
C PRO A 238 13.91 -26.20 26.66
N LYS A 239 13.59 -26.66 27.89
CA LYS A 239 12.34 -26.30 28.57
C LYS A 239 12.31 -24.84 29.03
N LYS A 240 13.48 -24.24 29.24
CA LYS A 240 13.63 -22.83 29.66
C LYS A 240 13.73 -21.87 28.48
N ALA A 241 13.79 -22.39 27.25
CA ALA A 241 13.87 -21.54 26.06
C ALA A 241 12.59 -20.69 25.93
N PRO A 242 12.67 -19.42 25.48
CA PRO A 242 11.50 -18.55 25.28
C PRO A 242 10.48 -19.15 24.33
N ASP A 243 9.18 -18.87 24.49
CA ASP A 243 8.18 -19.44 23.57
C ASP A 243 8.22 -18.81 22.17
N PHE A 244 8.77 -17.61 22.07
CA PHE A 244 8.92 -16.88 20.82
C PHE A 244 10.12 -15.92 20.82
N PHE A 245 10.54 -15.52 19.62
CA PHE A 245 11.46 -14.42 19.36
C PHE A 245 10.86 -13.53 18.26
N THR A 246 11.20 -12.24 18.19
CA THR A 246 10.74 -11.35 17.12
C THR A 246 11.91 -10.67 16.42
N GLY A 247 11.66 -10.11 15.23
CA GLY A 247 12.63 -9.24 14.56
C GLY A 247 13.94 -9.95 14.19
N HIS A 248 15.07 -9.31 14.48
CA HIS A 248 16.39 -9.86 14.14
C HIS A 248 16.73 -11.13 14.92
N ASP A 249 16.30 -11.24 16.18
CA ASP A 249 16.56 -12.43 17.00
C ASP A 249 15.85 -13.65 16.43
N ALA A 250 14.63 -13.49 15.91
CA ALA A 250 13.94 -14.56 15.20
C ALA A 250 14.75 -15.09 13.99
N LEU A 251 15.35 -14.18 13.21
CA LEU A 251 16.14 -14.54 12.02
C LEU A 251 17.52 -15.13 12.34
N ARG A 252 18.03 -14.89 13.56
CA ARG A 252 19.36 -15.31 14.03
C ARG A 252 19.33 -16.54 14.93
N ILE A 253 18.20 -17.23 15.05
CA ILE A 253 18.19 -18.53 15.72
C ILE A 253 19.00 -19.53 14.87
N PRO A 254 19.91 -20.32 15.48
CA PRO A 254 20.63 -21.38 14.78
C PRO A 254 19.71 -22.37 14.04
N GLU A 255 20.09 -22.79 12.84
CA GLU A 255 19.31 -23.71 11.99
C GLU A 255 18.84 -24.97 12.74
N ARG A 256 19.77 -25.60 13.47
CA ARG A 256 19.53 -26.84 14.23
C ARG A 256 19.29 -26.57 15.73
N SER A 257 18.52 -25.53 16.06
CA SER A 257 18.21 -25.15 17.45
C SER A 257 17.47 -26.24 18.24
N ASN A 258 17.70 -26.30 19.56
CA ASN A 258 16.94 -27.16 20.47
C ASN A 258 16.33 -26.32 21.62
N PRO A 259 15.00 -26.13 21.69
CA PRO A 259 13.97 -26.69 20.81
C PRO A 259 14.01 -26.08 19.39
N ARG A 260 13.26 -26.69 18.46
CA ARG A 260 13.07 -26.15 17.11
C ARG A 260 12.16 -24.92 17.15
N TYR A 261 12.42 -23.97 16.26
CA TYR A 261 11.57 -22.80 16.05
C TYR A 261 11.20 -22.69 14.58
N LYS A 262 9.98 -22.21 14.30
CA LYS A 262 9.54 -21.80 12.97
C LYS A 262 9.22 -20.30 12.92
N LEU A 263 9.62 -19.64 11.84
CA LEU A 263 9.32 -18.27 11.46
C LEU A 263 7.92 -18.20 10.89
N PHE A 264 7.18 -17.22 11.38
CA PHE A 264 5.90 -16.83 10.85
C PHE A 264 5.96 -15.36 10.46
N TRP A 265 5.46 -15.08 9.25
CA TRP A 265 5.38 -13.76 8.64
C TRP A 265 3.90 -13.40 8.53
N PRO A 266 3.32 -12.58 9.43
CA PRO A 266 1.87 -12.38 9.45
C PRO A 266 1.30 -11.69 8.22
N ILE A 267 2.15 -10.95 7.48
CA ILE A 267 1.79 -10.23 6.26
C ILE A 267 2.58 -10.85 5.11
N ARG A 268 1.87 -11.26 4.05
CA ARG A 268 2.46 -11.83 2.85
C ARG A 268 1.74 -11.30 1.61
N ASN A 269 2.49 -10.96 0.56
CA ASN A 269 1.92 -10.49 -0.71
C ASN A 269 0.92 -9.32 -0.55
N GLY A 270 1.14 -8.45 0.44
CA GLY A 270 0.25 -7.31 0.72
C GLY A 270 -1.07 -7.63 1.41
N THR A 271 -1.27 -8.87 1.90
CA THR A 271 -2.45 -9.30 2.65
C THR A 271 -2.02 -10.08 3.91
N PHE A 272 -2.97 -10.52 4.74
CA PHE A 272 -2.64 -11.49 5.77
C PHE A 272 -2.12 -12.80 5.17
N ASN A 273 -1.17 -13.44 5.86
CA ASN A 273 -0.59 -14.69 5.43
C ASN A 273 -1.53 -15.86 5.78
N GLU A 274 -2.34 -16.27 4.83
CA GLU A 274 -3.24 -17.43 4.97
C GLU A 274 -2.57 -18.77 4.62
N LYS A 275 -1.32 -18.74 4.12
CA LYS A 275 -0.56 -19.95 3.78
C LYS A 275 -0.03 -20.63 5.04
N ASP A 276 0.69 -19.88 5.87
CA ASP A 276 1.41 -20.44 7.02
C ASP A 276 0.55 -20.49 8.29
N TYR A 277 -0.53 -19.71 8.32
CA TYR A 277 -1.48 -19.68 9.42
C TYR A 277 -2.72 -20.50 9.09
N ARG A 278 -3.26 -21.20 10.10
CA ARG A 278 -4.52 -21.97 9.99
C ARG A 278 -5.67 -21.37 10.80
N ASP A 279 -5.35 -20.44 11.68
CA ASP A 279 -6.30 -19.73 12.54
C ASP A 279 -6.02 -18.23 12.46
N ARG A 280 -7.08 -17.45 12.21
CA ARG A 280 -7.04 -16.00 12.17
C ARG A 280 -6.59 -15.39 13.51
N ASN A 281 -6.94 -16.02 14.63
CA ASN A 281 -6.54 -15.51 15.95
C ASN A 281 -5.02 -15.60 16.15
N GLN A 282 -4.35 -16.58 15.55
CA GLN A 282 -2.90 -16.67 15.62
C GLN A 282 -2.23 -15.52 14.85
N ILE A 283 -2.81 -15.10 13.71
CA ILE A 283 -2.36 -13.91 12.97
C ILE A 283 -2.52 -12.65 13.86
N TYR A 284 -3.67 -12.50 14.49
CA TYR A 284 -3.94 -11.40 15.44
C TYR A 284 -2.88 -11.35 16.56
N HIS A 285 -2.67 -12.48 17.24
CA HIS A 285 -1.73 -12.54 18.37
C HIS A 285 -0.28 -12.29 17.94
N ASP A 286 0.13 -12.78 16.78
CA ASP A 286 1.49 -12.60 16.26
C ASP A 286 1.78 -11.15 15.90
N ILE A 287 0.83 -10.48 15.23
CA ILE A 287 0.95 -9.05 14.93
C ILE A 287 1.00 -8.25 16.23
N SER A 288 0.10 -8.53 17.17
CA SER A 288 0.10 -7.86 18.48
C SER A 288 1.43 -8.03 19.20
N LYS A 289 1.98 -9.26 19.26
CA LYS A 289 3.28 -9.53 19.91
C LYS A 289 4.45 -8.87 19.21
N ILE A 290 4.48 -8.83 17.88
CA ILE A 290 5.53 -8.12 17.14
C ILE A 290 5.49 -6.62 17.46
N LEU A 291 4.29 -6.01 17.48
CA LEU A 291 4.14 -4.59 17.81
C LEU A 291 4.46 -4.31 19.29
N GLU A 292 4.06 -5.17 20.21
CA GLU A 292 4.39 -5.10 21.63
C GLU A 292 5.91 -5.07 21.83
N GLU A 293 6.64 -6.04 21.27
CA GLU A 293 8.10 -6.11 21.35
C GLU A 293 8.76 -4.92 20.67
N ALA A 294 8.21 -4.43 19.56
CA ALA A 294 8.71 -3.23 18.91
C ALA A 294 8.56 -1.98 19.79
N PHE A 295 7.42 -1.80 20.49
CA PHE A 295 7.25 -0.69 21.44
C PHE A 295 8.25 -0.76 22.60
N ARG A 296 8.47 -1.95 23.16
CA ARG A 296 9.41 -2.17 24.26
C ARG A 296 10.85 -1.93 23.85
N ASN A 297 11.29 -2.61 22.79
CA ASN A 297 12.70 -2.74 22.45
C ASN A 297 13.19 -1.62 21.52
N GLN A 298 12.31 -1.04 20.69
CA GLN A 298 12.69 -0.01 19.73
C GLN A 298 12.35 1.41 20.20
N LEU A 299 11.23 1.58 20.92
CA LEU A 299 10.78 2.90 21.41
C LEU A 299 11.03 3.10 22.91
N GLY A 300 11.46 2.07 23.65
CA GLY A 300 11.72 2.14 25.09
C GLY A 300 10.44 2.24 25.94
N ILE A 301 9.27 1.92 25.39
CA ILE A 301 7.98 1.94 26.10
C ILE A 301 7.82 0.60 26.83
N THR A 302 8.46 0.48 28.00
CA THR A 302 8.53 -0.79 28.74
C THR A 302 7.22 -1.19 29.42
N ARG A 303 6.37 -0.22 29.79
CA ARG A 303 5.05 -0.47 30.38
C ARG A 303 3.97 -0.14 29.35
N LEU A 304 3.31 -1.17 28.81
CA LEU A 304 2.26 -0.98 27.80
C LEU A 304 1.09 -0.11 28.28
N LYS A 305 0.82 -0.08 29.58
CA LYS A 305 -0.19 0.83 30.15
C LYS A 305 0.10 2.31 29.85
N ASP A 306 1.36 2.66 29.59
CA ASP A 306 1.75 4.03 29.23
C ASP A 306 1.31 4.40 27.80
N LEU A 307 0.99 3.42 26.94
CA LEU A 307 0.51 3.63 25.55
C LEU A 307 -0.80 4.41 25.47
N VAL A 308 -1.58 4.45 26.56
CA VAL A 308 -2.78 5.30 26.66
C VAL A 308 -2.47 6.80 26.46
N ASN A 309 -1.22 7.20 26.71
CA ASN A 309 -0.77 8.58 26.53
C ASN A 309 -0.20 8.84 25.13
N TYR A 310 -0.13 7.83 24.26
CA TYR A 310 0.41 7.94 22.92
C TYR A 310 -0.69 7.96 21.87
N LYS A 311 -0.40 8.70 20.80
CA LYS A 311 -1.17 8.71 19.55
C LYS A 311 -0.42 7.89 18.52
N CYS A 312 -1.13 7.16 17.66
CA CYS A 312 -0.52 6.34 16.62
C CYS A 312 -1.07 6.69 15.24
N VAL A 313 -0.21 7.04 14.28
CA VAL A 313 -0.54 7.00 12.85
C VAL A 313 -0.12 5.63 12.32
N PHE A 314 -1.10 4.85 11.89
CA PHE A 314 -0.85 3.54 11.28
C PHE A 314 -1.07 3.63 9.77
N ILE A 315 -0.02 3.33 9.01
CA ILE A 315 -0.05 3.37 7.55
C ILE A 315 -0.64 2.06 7.02
N ILE A 316 -1.62 2.16 6.13
CA ILE A 316 -2.31 1.04 5.50
C ILE A 316 -2.06 1.01 3.98
N PRO A 317 -2.22 -0.14 3.31
CA PRO A 317 -2.16 -0.23 1.85
C PRO A 317 -3.21 0.67 1.17
N ASP A 318 -2.93 1.17 -0.03
CA ASP A 318 -3.92 1.98 -0.78
C ASP A 318 -5.16 1.15 -1.14
N LEU A 319 -4.93 -0.06 -1.64
CA LEU A 319 -5.95 -1.08 -1.87
C LEU A 319 -5.92 -2.07 -0.70
N TYR A 320 -6.58 -1.70 0.40
CA TYR A 320 -6.66 -2.48 1.63
C TYR A 320 -7.82 -3.48 1.62
N GLU A 321 -7.73 -4.51 2.45
CA GLU A 321 -8.89 -5.32 2.84
C GLU A 321 -9.48 -4.77 4.13
N ARG A 322 -10.81 -4.64 4.21
CA ARG A 322 -11.43 -4.06 5.41
C ARG A 322 -11.13 -4.89 6.66
N GLN A 323 -11.10 -6.22 6.54
CA GLN A 323 -10.71 -7.11 7.64
C GLN A 323 -9.29 -6.88 8.15
N TYR A 324 -8.37 -6.51 7.27
CA TYR A 324 -7.01 -6.12 7.67
C TYR A 324 -7.05 -4.88 8.56
N VAL A 325 -7.69 -3.82 8.07
CA VAL A 325 -7.75 -2.55 8.78
C VAL A 325 -8.50 -2.68 10.12
N THR A 326 -9.63 -3.38 10.14
CA THR A 326 -10.41 -3.55 11.38
C THR A 326 -9.67 -4.38 12.41
N MET A 327 -8.94 -5.43 12.00
CA MET A 327 -8.15 -6.25 12.91
C MET A 327 -6.98 -5.46 13.50
N ILE A 328 -6.26 -4.70 12.68
CA ILE A 328 -5.19 -3.83 13.15
C ILE A 328 -5.71 -2.79 14.15
N LEU A 329 -6.83 -2.12 13.83
CA LEU A 329 -7.42 -1.14 14.74
C LEU A 329 -7.78 -1.79 16.09
N ASP A 330 -8.36 -2.99 16.07
CA ASP A 330 -8.68 -3.73 17.29
C ASP A 330 -7.43 -4.06 18.13
N ILE A 331 -6.34 -4.53 17.48
CA ILE A 331 -5.05 -4.77 18.15
C ILE A 331 -4.52 -3.50 18.81
N LEU A 332 -4.47 -2.39 18.08
CA LEU A 332 -3.92 -1.13 18.57
C LEU A 332 -4.74 -0.55 19.73
N MET A 333 -6.07 -0.62 19.64
CA MET A 333 -6.99 0.00 20.59
C MET A 333 -7.24 -0.86 21.84
N ARG A 334 -7.48 -2.16 21.66
CA ARG A 334 -7.91 -3.05 22.76
C ARG A 334 -6.76 -3.83 23.38
N ASP A 335 -5.90 -4.44 22.57
CA ASP A 335 -4.85 -5.32 23.07
C ASP A 335 -3.64 -4.51 23.56
N LEU A 336 -3.15 -3.58 22.73
CA LEU A 336 -2.01 -2.72 23.07
C LEU A 336 -2.43 -1.48 23.88
N GLY A 337 -3.68 -1.04 23.77
CA GLY A 337 -4.23 0.03 24.61
C GLY A 337 -3.73 1.43 24.28
N LEU A 338 -3.48 1.72 23.00
CA LEU A 338 -3.14 3.06 22.54
C LEU A 338 -4.24 4.08 22.86
N GLY A 339 -3.84 5.31 23.18
CA GLY A 339 -4.78 6.39 23.51
C GLY A 339 -5.64 6.82 22.33
N LYS A 340 -4.97 7.07 21.19
CA LYS A 340 -5.63 7.43 19.93
C LYS A 340 -4.93 6.78 18.74
N VAL A 341 -5.69 6.40 17.73
CA VAL A 341 -5.19 5.85 16.46
C VAL A 341 -5.78 6.64 15.29
N CYS A 342 -4.98 6.88 14.26
CA CYS A 342 -5.41 7.40 12.98
C CYS A 342 -4.81 6.52 11.87
N LEU A 343 -5.55 6.36 10.77
CA LEU A 343 -5.15 5.51 9.64
C LEU A 343 -4.83 6.38 8.43
N GLN A 344 -3.74 6.04 7.73
CA GLN A 344 -3.28 6.79 6.55
C GLN A 344 -2.90 5.84 5.42
N GLN A 345 -3.35 6.12 4.19
CA GLN A 345 -2.96 5.32 3.02
C GLN A 345 -1.49 5.56 2.65
N GLU A 346 -0.78 4.51 2.22
CA GLU A 346 0.67 4.53 1.97
C GLU A 346 1.11 5.51 0.89
N SER A 347 0.37 5.63 -0.22
CA SER A 347 0.72 6.56 -1.30
C SER A 347 0.49 8.00 -0.88
N LEU A 348 -0.63 8.28 -0.20
CA LEU A 348 -0.86 9.59 0.39
C LEU A 348 0.25 9.93 1.39
N SER A 349 0.60 8.99 2.26
CA SER A 349 1.71 9.15 3.19
C SER A 349 3.04 9.41 2.47
N ALA A 350 3.33 8.74 1.35
CA ALA A 350 4.54 9.00 0.57
C ALA A 350 4.55 10.44 0.01
N THR A 351 3.43 10.94 -0.51
CA THR A 351 3.33 12.32 -1.02
C THR A 351 3.48 13.37 0.07
N PHE A 352 2.91 13.16 1.27
CA PHE A 352 3.17 14.02 2.43
C PHE A 352 4.65 14.02 2.82
N GLY A 353 5.31 12.86 2.76
CA GLY A 353 6.74 12.74 3.08
C GLY A 353 7.64 13.44 2.05
N ALA A 354 7.24 13.43 0.79
CA ALA A 354 7.92 14.10 -0.32
C ALA A 354 7.58 15.60 -0.44
N GLY A 355 6.41 16.03 0.06
CA GLY A 355 5.90 17.38 -0.14
C GLY A 355 5.33 17.61 -1.54
N TYR A 356 4.77 16.58 -2.18
CA TYR A 356 4.09 16.69 -3.47
C TYR A 356 2.57 16.72 -3.29
N GLY A 357 1.89 17.65 -3.95
CA GLY A 357 0.42 17.71 -3.96
C GLY A 357 -0.21 16.81 -5.02
N VAL A 358 0.52 16.54 -6.12
CA VAL A 358 0.10 15.68 -7.22
C VAL A 358 1.26 14.76 -7.59
N ALA A 359 1.04 13.44 -7.60
CA ALA A 359 2.05 12.45 -7.99
C ALA A 359 1.40 11.09 -8.30
N CYS A 360 2.05 10.28 -9.12
CA CYS A 360 1.80 8.85 -9.21
C CYS A 360 2.86 8.11 -8.38
N VAL A 361 2.46 7.56 -7.24
CA VAL A 361 3.36 6.84 -6.34
C VAL A 361 3.45 5.38 -6.76
N VAL A 362 4.66 4.86 -6.91
CA VAL A 362 4.96 3.46 -7.22
C VAL A 362 5.81 2.88 -6.08
N ASP A 363 5.19 2.18 -5.14
CA ASP A 363 5.89 1.53 -4.02
C ASP A 363 6.28 0.10 -4.37
N ILE A 364 7.56 -0.12 -4.66
CA ILE A 364 8.11 -1.45 -4.96
C ILE A 364 8.66 -2.06 -3.67
N GLY A 365 7.82 -2.83 -2.99
CA GLY A 365 8.12 -3.53 -1.74
C GLY A 365 8.84 -4.87 -1.95
N ALA A 366 8.87 -5.70 -0.91
CA ALA A 366 9.47 -7.03 -0.98
C ALA A 366 8.58 -8.02 -1.74
N GLN A 367 7.28 -8.08 -1.45
CA GLN A 367 6.36 -9.08 -2.02
C GLN A 367 5.15 -8.46 -2.75
N LYS A 368 5.03 -7.14 -2.71
CA LYS A 368 3.99 -6.39 -3.44
C LYS A 368 4.58 -5.15 -4.07
N THR A 369 3.95 -4.72 -5.15
CA THR A 369 4.14 -3.39 -5.73
C THR A 369 2.80 -2.70 -5.77
N SER A 370 2.67 -1.55 -5.11
CA SER A 370 1.46 -0.71 -5.17
C SER A 370 1.68 0.50 -6.04
N ILE A 371 0.63 0.90 -6.76
CA ILE A 371 0.63 2.09 -7.61
C ILE A 371 -0.63 2.88 -7.32
N CYS A 372 -0.51 4.17 -7.07
CA CYS A 372 -1.66 5.04 -6.87
C CYS A 372 -1.34 6.48 -7.28
N CYS A 373 -2.26 7.09 -8.02
CA CYS A 373 -2.25 8.52 -8.27
C CYS A 373 -2.82 9.26 -7.05
N VAL A 374 -2.11 10.28 -6.59
CA VAL A 374 -2.53 11.17 -5.51
C VAL A 374 -2.70 12.57 -6.10
N ASP A 375 -3.84 13.18 -5.80
CA ASP A 375 -4.23 14.51 -6.26
C ASP A 375 -4.86 15.27 -5.09
N GLU A 376 -4.36 16.48 -4.81
CA GLU A 376 -4.85 17.38 -3.75
C GLU A 376 -5.03 16.70 -2.38
N GLY A 377 -4.09 15.82 -2.00
CA GLY A 377 -4.12 15.15 -0.70
C GLY A 377 -5.09 13.96 -0.62
N LEU A 378 -5.55 13.43 -1.76
CA LEU A 378 -6.40 12.26 -1.84
C LEU A 378 -5.84 11.21 -2.81
N CYS A 379 -5.88 9.93 -2.42
CA CYS A 379 -5.60 8.83 -3.32
C CYS A 379 -6.77 8.64 -4.30
N ALA A 380 -6.53 8.82 -5.60
CA ALA A 380 -7.52 8.58 -6.64
C ALA A 380 -7.94 7.10 -6.66
N GLU A 381 -9.18 6.81 -6.27
CA GLU A 381 -9.68 5.46 -6.02
C GLU A 381 -9.48 4.49 -7.19
N GLU A 382 -9.80 4.95 -8.40
CA GLU A 382 -9.76 4.12 -9.61
C GLU A 382 -8.34 3.87 -10.12
N SER A 383 -7.33 4.58 -9.58
CA SER A 383 -5.93 4.40 -9.95
C SER A 383 -5.21 3.31 -9.16
N ARG A 384 -5.81 2.83 -8.06
CA ARG A 384 -5.11 1.97 -7.09
C ARG A 384 -4.82 0.60 -7.70
N VAL A 385 -3.56 0.19 -7.69
CA VAL A 385 -3.10 -1.12 -8.17
C VAL A 385 -2.28 -1.80 -7.08
N ASN A 386 -2.42 -3.13 -6.99
CA ASN A 386 -1.66 -4.01 -6.10
C ASN A 386 -1.19 -5.24 -6.90
N LEU A 387 0.06 -5.21 -7.34
CA LEU A 387 0.72 -6.32 -8.04
C LEU A 387 1.37 -7.25 -7.00
N LYS A 388 1.19 -8.56 -7.17
CA LYS A 388 1.83 -9.58 -6.29
C LYS A 388 3.24 -9.91 -6.75
N MET A 389 4.07 -8.88 -6.89
CA MET A 389 5.50 -9.02 -7.17
C MET A 389 6.29 -7.89 -6.51
N GLY A 390 7.55 -8.16 -6.16
CA GLY A 390 8.44 -7.20 -5.52
C GLY A 390 9.89 -7.68 -5.51
N GLY A 391 10.71 -7.10 -4.63
CA GLY A 391 12.13 -7.41 -4.52
C GLY A 391 12.46 -8.84 -4.08
N ALA A 392 11.55 -9.57 -3.44
CA ALA A 392 11.74 -10.98 -3.05
C ALA A 392 11.66 -11.90 -4.27
N ASP A 393 10.82 -11.57 -5.26
CA ASP A 393 10.75 -12.29 -6.53
C ASP A 393 12.04 -12.12 -7.34
N VAL A 394 12.61 -10.92 -7.30
CA VAL A 394 13.94 -10.64 -7.85
C VAL A 394 15.00 -11.47 -7.14
N THR A 395 14.97 -11.57 -5.80
CA THR A 395 15.91 -12.41 -5.04
C THR A 395 15.82 -13.87 -5.46
N GLU A 396 14.62 -14.45 -5.45
CA GLU A 396 14.45 -15.86 -5.82
C GLU A 396 14.90 -16.13 -7.26
N THR A 397 14.54 -15.24 -8.18
CA THR A 397 14.91 -15.35 -9.60
C THR A 397 16.41 -15.20 -9.81
N PHE A 398 17.05 -14.27 -9.09
CA PHE A 398 18.49 -14.08 -9.13
C PHE A 398 19.22 -15.34 -8.62
N ILE A 399 18.76 -15.93 -7.52
CA ILE A 399 19.32 -17.21 -7.02
C ILE A 399 19.08 -18.34 -8.03
N LYS A 400 17.88 -18.46 -8.64
CA LYS A 400 17.62 -19.45 -9.70
C LYS A 400 18.61 -19.30 -10.87
N MET A 401 18.82 -18.07 -11.36
CA MET A 401 19.75 -17.78 -12.45
C MET A 401 21.22 -18.06 -12.08
N MET A 402 21.65 -17.72 -10.86
CA MET A 402 23.00 -18.03 -10.38
C MET A 402 23.22 -19.53 -10.24
N LEU A 403 22.29 -20.27 -9.62
CA LEU A 403 22.37 -21.73 -9.50
C LEU A 403 22.41 -22.41 -10.87
N TYR A 404 21.57 -21.95 -11.81
CA TYR A 404 21.64 -22.38 -13.22
C TYR A 404 23.03 -22.14 -13.83
N GLY A 405 23.68 -21.03 -13.47
CA GLY A 405 25.06 -20.68 -13.85
C GLY A 405 26.16 -21.35 -13.02
N HIS A 406 25.88 -22.46 -12.33
CA HIS A 406 26.81 -23.19 -11.46
C HIS A 406 27.39 -22.36 -10.30
N PHE A 407 26.57 -21.55 -9.63
CA PHE A 407 26.99 -20.80 -8.43
C PHE A 407 27.77 -21.68 -7.44
N PRO A 408 28.94 -21.24 -6.94
CA PRO A 408 29.83 -22.09 -6.14
C PRO A 408 29.23 -22.64 -4.85
N TYR A 409 28.27 -21.92 -4.25
CA TYR A 409 27.49 -22.40 -3.11
C TYR A 409 26.19 -23.05 -3.59
N SER A 410 26.32 -24.24 -4.16
CA SER A 410 25.26 -24.92 -4.92
C SER A 410 24.11 -25.48 -4.07
N ASP A 411 24.29 -25.66 -2.76
CA ASP A 411 23.27 -26.15 -1.84
C ASP A 411 22.43 -25.03 -1.20
N MET A 412 22.62 -23.76 -1.61
CA MET A 412 21.82 -22.63 -1.11
C MET A 412 20.32 -22.94 -1.10
N ASN A 413 19.69 -22.75 0.06
CA ASN A 413 18.27 -22.99 0.28
C ASN A 413 17.64 -21.81 1.02
N LEU A 414 16.77 -21.05 0.36
CA LEU A 414 16.07 -19.88 0.90
C LEU A 414 15.13 -20.19 2.08
N LYS A 415 14.87 -21.47 2.39
CA LYS A 415 14.22 -21.86 3.65
C LYS A 415 15.18 -21.75 4.85
N ARG A 416 16.51 -21.85 4.64
CA ARG A 416 17.51 -21.58 5.69
C ARG A 416 17.63 -20.08 5.90
N ARG A 417 17.58 -19.64 7.16
CA ARG A 417 17.50 -18.21 7.52
C ARG A 417 18.72 -17.42 7.07
N TYR A 418 19.91 -17.97 7.24
CA TYR A 418 21.15 -17.32 6.82
C TYR A 418 21.30 -17.29 5.29
N ASP A 419 20.79 -18.29 4.57
CA ASP A 419 20.77 -18.31 3.10
C ASP A 419 19.81 -17.27 2.54
N PHE A 420 18.63 -17.13 3.15
CA PHE A 420 17.68 -16.07 2.79
C PHE A 420 18.31 -14.68 2.97
N LEU A 421 18.97 -14.45 4.11
CA LEU A 421 19.67 -13.18 4.38
C LEU A 421 20.83 -12.94 3.41
N LEU A 422 21.62 -13.97 3.12
CA LEU A 422 22.70 -13.91 2.15
C LEU A 422 22.15 -13.61 0.75
N ALA A 423 21.07 -14.25 0.33
CA ALA A 423 20.45 -14.01 -0.97
C ALA A 423 19.96 -12.56 -1.12
N GLU A 424 19.34 -11.99 -0.07
CA GLU A 424 18.98 -10.57 -0.03
C GLU A 424 20.22 -9.66 -0.15
N GLU A 425 21.32 -9.99 0.55
CA GLU A 425 22.58 -9.27 0.46
C GLU A 425 23.18 -9.32 -0.95
N LEU A 426 23.25 -10.50 -1.56
CA LEU A 426 23.78 -10.70 -2.91
C LEU A 426 22.95 -9.92 -3.95
N LYS A 427 21.61 -9.96 -3.85
CA LYS A 427 20.74 -9.14 -4.70
C LYS A 427 21.06 -7.65 -4.54
N GLN A 428 21.08 -7.15 -3.31
CA GLN A 428 21.27 -5.72 -3.04
C GLN A 428 22.63 -5.21 -3.53
N LYS A 429 23.67 -6.06 -3.48
CA LYS A 429 25.02 -5.72 -3.93
C LYS A 429 25.19 -5.76 -5.44
N PHE A 430 24.59 -6.75 -6.11
CA PHE A 430 24.99 -7.10 -7.48
C PHE A 430 23.91 -6.87 -8.54
N CYS A 431 22.63 -6.82 -8.18
CA CYS A 431 21.56 -6.61 -9.15
C CYS A 431 21.47 -5.15 -9.60
N SER A 432 21.31 -4.92 -10.90
CA SER A 432 21.29 -3.58 -11.50
C SER A 432 20.56 -3.63 -12.84
N MET A 433 19.84 -2.55 -13.18
CA MET A 433 19.24 -2.33 -14.50
C MET A 433 20.11 -1.46 -15.41
N ASP A 434 21.33 -1.11 -14.99
CA ASP A 434 22.30 -0.43 -15.85
C ASP A 434 22.89 -1.41 -16.87
N GLU A 435 22.53 -1.25 -18.14
CA GLU A 435 23.09 -1.99 -19.26
C GLU A 435 24.63 -1.91 -19.34
N GLY A 436 25.23 -0.82 -18.84
CA GLY A 436 26.69 -0.65 -18.78
C GLY A 436 27.37 -1.67 -17.85
N SER A 437 26.63 -2.19 -16.86
CA SER A 437 27.14 -3.15 -15.88
C SER A 437 27.13 -4.60 -16.37
N VAL A 438 26.45 -4.90 -17.50
CA VAL A 438 26.32 -6.25 -18.07
C VAL A 438 27.63 -6.69 -18.74
N THR A 439 28.58 -7.08 -17.90
CA THR A 439 29.91 -7.57 -18.24
C THR A 439 30.30 -8.66 -17.27
N VAL A 440 31.25 -9.52 -17.63
CA VAL A 440 31.70 -10.57 -16.69
C VAL A 440 32.44 -9.92 -15.52
N GLN A 441 31.85 -9.98 -14.35
CA GLN A 441 32.40 -9.38 -13.12
C GLN A 441 32.72 -10.47 -12.10
N THR A 442 33.82 -10.30 -11.37
CA THR A 442 34.23 -11.19 -10.28
C THR A 442 33.86 -10.55 -8.95
N TRP A 443 33.29 -11.33 -8.05
CA TRP A 443 32.79 -10.90 -6.75
C TRP A 443 33.21 -11.89 -5.66
N ASP A 444 33.12 -11.43 -4.42
CA ASP A 444 33.26 -12.27 -3.24
C ASP A 444 32.08 -12.11 -2.27
N PHE A 445 31.79 -13.17 -1.53
CA PHE A 445 30.85 -13.14 -0.42
C PHE A 445 31.30 -14.07 0.71
N HIS A 446 30.74 -13.86 1.90
CA HIS A 446 31.06 -14.63 3.10
C HIS A 446 29.81 -15.34 3.59
N LEU A 447 29.84 -16.68 3.55
CA LEU A 447 28.80 -17.53 4.10
C LEU A 447 29.11 -17.79 5.58
N ARG A 448 28.18 -17.36 6.45
CA ARG A 448 28.26 -17.51 7.90
C ARG A 448 27.09 -18.37 8.37
N ALA A 449 27.39 -19.58 8.82
CA ALA A 449 26.41 -20.51 9.36
C ALA A 449 26.75 -20.80 10.83
N SER A 450 25.72 -20.94 11.67
CA SER A 450 25.91 -21.18 13.10
C SER A 450 26.71 -22.46 13.35
N GLY A 451 27.73 -22.37 14.20
CA GLY A 451 28.57 -23.52 14.57
C GLY A 451 29.49 -24.02 13.46
N GLN A 452 29.72 -23.22 12.42
CA GLN A 452 30.63 -23.52 11.31
C GLN A 452 31.61 -22.37 11.11
N ASP A 453 32.79 -22.68 10.59
CA ASP A 453 33.73 -21.65 10.13
C ASP A 453 33.16 -20.87 8.93
N THR A 454 33.54 -19.60 8.83
CA THR A 454 33.09 -18.71 7.75
C THR A 454 33.71 -19.18 6.42
N ARG A 455 32.88 -19.34 5.39
CA ARG A 455 33.32 -19.74 4.04
C ARG A 455 33.27 -18.53 3.12
N LYS A 456 34.43 -18.07 2.65
CA LYS A 456 34.54 -17.01 1.66
C LYS A 456 34.56 -17.61 0.26
N TYR A 457 33.62 -17.23 -0.58
CA TYR A 457 33.55 -17.67 -1.97
C TYR A 457 33.96 -16.54 -2.90
N THR A 458 34.67 -16.89 -3.97
CA THR A 458 34.87 -16.01 -5.13
C THR A 458 34.05 -16.58 -6.29
N PHE A 459 33.27 -15.74 -6.96
CA PHE A 459 32.41 -16.15 -8.06
C PHE A 459 32.34 -15.07 -9.13
N LYS A 460 31.84 -15.43 -10.32
CA LYS A 460 31.58 -14.50 -11.40
C LYS A 460 30.09 -14.40 -11.68
N THR A 461 29.70 -13.23 -12.18
CA THR A 461 28.36 -12.97 -12.72
C THR A 461 28.45 -12.34 -14.12
N TYR A 462 27.35 -12.38 -14.88
CA TYR A 462 27.23 -11.71 -16.17
C TYR A 462 25.89 -10.99 -16.36
N ASP A 463 24.88 -11.67 -16.93
CA ASP A 463 23.59 -11.06 -17.30
C ASP A 463 22.47 -11.35 -16.29
N GLU A 464 22.65 -12.32 -15.40
CA GLU A 464 21.71 -12.65 -14.31
C GLU A 464 21.43 -11.46 -13.36
N THR A 465 22.39 -10.55 -13.20
CA THR A 465 22.28 -9.36 -12.34
C THR A 465 21.25 -8.35 -12.85
N MET A 466 21.09 -8.26 -14.18
CA MET A 466 20.09 -7.41 -14.82
C MET A 466 18.82 -8.17 -15.15
N LEU A 467 18.95 -9.41 -15.64
CA LEU A 467 17.81 -10.21 -16.10
C LEU A 467 16.87 -10.62 -14.95
N SER A 468 17.39 -10.78 -13.73
CA SER A 468 16.55 -10.98 -12.54
C SER A 468 15.64 -9.78 -12.26
N VAL A 469 16.15 -8.55 -12.39
CA VAL A 469 15.38 -7.31 -12.20
C VAL A 469 14.44 -7.05 -13.37
N MET A 470 14.82 -7.45 -14.59
CA MET A 470 13.96 -7.40 -15.78
C MET A 470 12.64 -8.16 -15.58
N GLY A 471 12.56 -9.06 -14.61
CA GLY A 471 11.31 -9.72 -14.21
C GLY A 471 10.19 -8.75 -13.84
N PHE A 472 10.46 -7.52 -13.38
CA PHE A 472 9.41 -6.50 -13.18
C PHE A 472 8.65 -6.15 -14.48
N PHE A 473 9.30 -6.32 -15.63
CA PHE A 473 8.73 -6.06 -16.96
C PHE A 473 8.34 -7.36 -17.69
N LYS A 474 8.83 -8.50 -17.19
CA LYS A 474 8.53 -9.85 -17.70
C LYS A 474 8.20 -10.80 -16.56
N PRO A 475 7.07 -10.59 -15.86
CA PRO A 475 6.83 -11.23 -14.58
C PRO A 475 6.50 -12.73 -14.66
N SER A 476 6.41 -13.30 -15.87
CA SER A 476 6.32 -14.75 -16.07
C SER A 476 7.56 -15.51 -15.58
N ILE A 477 8.72 -14.85 -15.51
CA ILE A 477 9.97 -15.44 -15.00
C ILE A 477 9.94 -15.64 -13.49
N PHE A 478 9.07 -14.92 -12.77
CA PHE A 478 8.94 -14.99 -11.33
C PHE A 478 8.18 -16.24 -10.88
N GLU A 479 8.47 -16.70 -9.66
CA GLU A 479 7.72 -17.80 -9.04
C GLU A 479 6.33 -17.33 -8.61
N ASN A 480 5.31 -17.80 -9.31
CA ASN A 480 3.94 -17.29 -9.16
C ASN A 480 2.96 -18.32 -8.59
N ALA A 481 3.28 -19.62 -8.66
CA ALA A 481 2.32 -20.69 -8.42
C ALA A 481 1.76 -20.71 -6.98
N ARG A 482 2.59 -20.36 -5.99
CA ARG A 482 2.25 -20.47 -4.56
C ARG A 482 1.74 -19.16 -3.93
N LYS A 483 1.52 -18.09 -4.71
CA LYS A 483 1.19 -16.75 -4.17
C LYS A 483 -0.23 -16.58 -3.65
N LEU A 484 -1.19 -17.37 -4.16
CA LEU A 484 -2.60 -17.38 -3.71
C LEU A 484 -2.98 -18.65 -2.94
N GLU A 485 -1.98 -19.42 -2.49
CA GLU A 485 -2.23 -20.61 -1.69
C GLU A 485 -3.05 -20.28 -0.44
N ASN A 486 -4.13 -21.03 -0.21
CA ASN A 486 -5.10 -20.84 0.89
C ASN A 486 -5.79 -19.47 0.95
N ARG A 487 -5.81 -18.71 -0.15
CA ARG A 487 -6.48 -17.42 -0.20
C ARG A 487 -7.97 -17.52 0.19
N ARG A 488 -8.41 -16.64 1.10
CA ARG A 488 -9.78 -16.57 1.68
C ARG A 488 -10.22 -17.83 2.45
N LYS A 489 -9.29 -18.66 2.93
CA LYS A 489 -9.62 -19.85 3.73
C LYS A 489 -9.54 -19.60 5.23
N VAL A 490 -8.73 -18.65 5.67
CA VAL A 490 -8.49 -18.36 7.10
C VAL A 490 -9.13 -17.04 7.49
N VAL A 491 -9.01 -16.03 6.63
CA VAL A 491 -9.61 -14.71 6.85
C VAL A 491 -10.80 -14.54 5.90
N PRO A 492 -12.03 -14.49 6.43
CA PRO A 492 -13.21 -14.32 5.59
C PRO A 492 -13.21 -12.94 4.92
N ARG A 493 -13.98 -12.79 3.85
CA ARG A 493 -14.18 -11.49 3.21
C ARG A 493 -14.95 -10.55 4.15
N SER A 494 -14.70 -9.24 4.04
CA SER A 494 -15.62 -8.26 4.61
C SER A 494 -16.89 -8.16 3.75
N VAL A 495 -18.03 -8.02 4.42
CA VAL A 495 -19.33 -7.85 3.79
C VAL A 495 -20.06 -6.69 4.46
N ASP A 496 -20.95 -6.06 3.73
CA ASP A 496 -21.86 -5.08 4.30
C ASP A 496 -22.82 -5.74 5.30
N LEU A 497 -23.09 -5.07 6.41
CA LEU A 497 -23.89 -5.61 7.50
C LEU A 497 -25.39 -5.66 7.19
N TYR A 498 -25.87 -4.87 6.23
CA TYR A 498 -27.28 -4.78 5.88
C TYR A 498 -27.65 -5.76 4.77
N ASP A 499 -26.85 -5.85 3.71
CA ASP A 499 -27.17 -6.67 2.54
C ASP A 499 -26.23 -7.88 2.33
N GLY A 500 -25.16 -8.01 3.11
CA GLY A 500 -24.20 -9.11 2.98
C GLY A 500 -23.32 -9.05 1.73
N SER A 501 -23.36 -7.95 0.98
CA SER A 501 -22.58 -7.81 -0.25
C SER A 501 -21.10 -7.53 0.05
N PRO A 502 -20.16 -7.99 -0.79
CA PRO A 502 -18.75 -7.65 -0.68
C PRO A 502 -18.51 -6.12 -0.66
N ASN A 503 -17.70 -5.65 0.28
CA ASN A 503 -17.46 -4.22 0.51
C ASN A 503 -15.99 -3.81 0.66
N ASP A 504 -15.04 -4.69 0.32
CA ASP A 504 -13.64 -4.29 0.15
C ASP A 504 -13.54 -3.25 -1.00
N PRO A 505 -12.63 -2.26 -0.92
CA PRO A 505 -12.47 -1.25 -1.96
C PRO A 505 -12.09 -1.88 -3.31
N ILE A 506 -12.61 -1.29 -4.39
CA ILE A 506 -12.40 -1.73 -5.77
C ILE A 506 -11.79 -0.57 -6.57
N SER A 507 -11.00 -0.90 -7.58
CA SER A 507 -10.35 0.05 -8.48
C SER A 507 -10.46 -0.46 -9.92
N GLN A 508 -10.86 0.39 -10.87
CA GLN A 508 -10.87 0.05 -12.29
C GLN A 508 -9.48 -0.38 -12.77
N ALA A 509 -8.41 0.30 -12.36
CA ALA A 509 -7.05 -0.08 -12.75
C ALA A 509 -6.71 -1.50 -12.28
N GLN A 510 -7.07 -1.84 -11.03
CA GLN A 510 -6.87 -3.20 -10.53
C GLN A 510 -7.69 -4.24 -11.32
N ILE A 511 -8.93 -3.92 -11.69
CA ILE A 511 -9.77 -4.81 -12.49
C ILE A 511 -9.12 -5.07 -13.85
N ALA A 512 -8.68 -4.02 -14.55
CA ALA A 512 -8.00 -4.13 -15.83
C ALA A 512 -6.75 -5.02 -15.75
N ILE A 513 -5.97 -4.88 -14.67
CA ILE A 513 -4.80 -5.73 -14.41
C ILE A 513 -5.19 -7.20 -14.19
N ILE A 514 -6.24 -7.47 -13.42
CA ILE A 514 -6.73 -8.83 -13.20
C ILE A 514 -7.24 -9.45 -14.51
N GLU A 515 -7.94 -8.69 -15.33
CA GLU A 515 -8.45 -9.15 -16.62
C GLU A 515 -7.32 -9.45 -17.61
N ALA A 516 -6.30 -8.60 -17.65
CA ALA A 516 -5.08 -8.81 -18.43
C ALA A 516 -4.35 -10.09 -17.98
N ALA A 517 -4.20 -10.29 -16.66
CA ALA A 517 -3.57 -11.48 -16.09
C ALA A 517 -4.36 -12.77 -16.40
N ALA A 518 -5.67 -12.67 -16.56
CA ALA A 518 -6.53 -13.77 -16.98
C ALA A 518 -6.51 -14.06 -18.50
N GLY A 519 -5.68 -13.36 -19.28
CA GLY A 519 -5.57 -13.53 -20.72
C GLY A 519 -6.73 -12.93 -21.51
N LYS A 520 -7.56 -12.07 -20.90
CA LYS A 520 -8.59 -11.32 -21.63
C LYS A 520 -7.94 -10.11 -22.31
N PRO A 521 -8.28 -9.80 -23.56
CA PRO A 521 -7.76 -8.61 -24.22
C PRO A 521 -8.23 -7.37 -23.46
N VAL A 522 -7.28 -6.60 -22.92
CA VAL A 522 -7.54 -5.28 -22.37
C VAL A 522 -8.01 -4.41 -23.53
N VAL A 523 -9.27 -3.97 -23.50
CA VAL A 523 -9.72 -2.94 -24.43
C VAL A 523 -9.01 -1.67 -24.03
N ALA A 524 -7.91 -1.36 -24.71
CA ALA A 524 -7.35 -0.03 -24.66
C ALA A 524 -8.46 0.93 -25.11
N THR A 525 -8.94 1.77 -24.20
CA THR A 525 -9.75 2.94 -24.55
C THR A 525 -8.85 3.90 -25.32
N ILE A 526 -8.65 3.61 -26.60
CA ILE A 526 -7.97 4.48 -27.55
C ILE A 526 -8.95 5.61 -27.86
N ASN A 527 -8.95 6.65 -27.02
CA ASN A 527 -9.46 7.95 -27.43
C ASN A 527 -8.32 8.66 -28.18
N GLY A 528 -8.38 8.64 -29.50
CA GLY A 528 -7.56 9.52 -30.35
C GLY A 528 -6.87 8.84 -31.54
N ALA A 529 -7.63 8.21 -32.44
CA ALA A 529 -7.33 8.14 -33.87
C ALA A 529 -8.53 7.48 -34.59
N GLN A 530 -9.29 8.27 -35.35
CA GLN A 530 -10.22 7.72 -36.32
C GLN A 530 -9.43 7.28 -37.55
N ASP A 531 -9.60 6.03 -37.97
CA ASP A 531 -9.56 5.66 -39.39
C ASP A 531 -10.61 4.58 -39.69
N PRO A 532 -11.34 4.66 -40.80
CA PRO A 532 -12.56 3.88 -41.02
C PRO A 532 -12.27 2.61 -41.84
N VAL A 533 -12.67 1.44 -41.34
CA VAL A 533 -12.93 0.28 -42.22
C VAL A 533 -14.19 -0.45 -41.78
N ASN A 534 -15.12 -0.54 -42.73
CA ASN A 534 -16.43 -1.18 -42.68
C ASN A 534 -16.39 -2.63 -42.20
N SER A 535 -17.27 -2.98 -41.27
CA SER A 535 -17.96 -4.27 -41.30
C SER A 535 -19.39 -4.10 -40.77
N THR A 536 -20.33 -4.61 -41.56
CA THR A 536 -21.78 -4.43 -41.48
C THR A 536 -22.45 -5.60 -40.74
N ALA A 537 -23.14 -5.33 -39.63
CA ALA A 537 -24.23 -6.16 -39.09
C ALA A 537 -25.02 -5.37 -38.01
N PRO A 538 -26.31 -5.68 -37.77
CA PRO A 538 -27.34 -4.66 -37.64
C PRO A 538 -27.55 -4.10 -36.23
N VAL A 539 -27.87 -2.81 -36.23
CA VAL A 539 -28.25 -1.98 -35.09
C VAL A 539 -29.55 -2.47 -34.48
N SER A 540 -29.52 -2.78 -33.19
CA SER A 540 -30.71 -2.87 -32.32
C SER A 540 -30.65 -1.72 -31.31
N THR A 541 -31.77 -1.01 -31.23
CA THR A 541 -32.11 0.22 -30.48
C THR A 541 -31.36 0.53 -29.17
N PRO A 542 -31.01 1.81 -28.91
CA PRO A 542 -30.43 2.24 -27.64
C PRO A 542 -31.45 2.20 -26.50
N GLN A 543 -31.19 1.36 -25.50
CA GLN A 543 -31.86 1.47 -24.20
C GLN A 543 -31.30 2.64 -23.40
N ARG A 544 -32.23 3.47 -22.94
CA ARG A 544 -32.07 4.61 -22.06
C ARG A 544 -31.33 4.21 -20.76
N PRO A 545 -30.27 4.91 -20.33
CA PRO A 545 -29.65 4.64 -19.04
C PRO A 545 -30.64 4.98 -17.92
N GLN A 546 -30.96 3.97 -17.10
CA GLN A 546 -31.63 4.15 -15.81
C GLN A 546 -30.69 4.91 -14.85
N PRO A 547 -31.18 5.91 -14.10
CA PRO A 547 -30.36 6.67 -13.17
C PRO A 547 -30.07 5.85 -11.90
N ASN A 548 -28.79 5.68 -11.59
CA ASN A 548 -28.30 5.18 -10.31
C ASN A 548 -28.58 6.24 -9.21
N PRO A 549 -29.12 5.88 -8.03
CA PRO A 549 -29.66 6.85 -7.07
C PRO A 549 -28.65 7.36 -6.03
N PHE A 550 -27.38 7.56 -6.38
CA PHE A 550 -26.39 8.17 -5.48
C PHE A 550 -25.41 9.06 -6.25
N ASN A 551 -25.86 10.25 -6.64
CA ASN A 551 -24.96 11.32 -7.06
C ASN A 551 -25.57 12.68 -6.68
N LEU A 552 -25.34 13.11 -5.45
CA LEU A 552 -25.88 14.34 -4.87
C LEU A 552 -24.88 15.50 -4.93
N LEU A 553 -24.14 15.64 -6.03
CA LEU A 553 -23.33 16.83 -6.32
C LEU A 553 -23.35 17.12 -7.82
N GLY A 554 -24.35 17.89 -8.24
CA GLY A 554 -24.44 18.36 -9.63
C GLY A 554 -25.82 18.84 -9.99
N ARG A 555 -26.21 20.03 -9.49
CA ARG A 555 -27.20 20.95 -10.09
C ARG A 555 -27.37 22.19 -9.20
N LEU A 556 -26.55 23.21 -9.47
CA LEU A 556 -26.83 24.59 -9.13
C LEU A 556 -26.57 25.42 -10.39
N ASN A 557 -27.64 25.63 -11.15
CA ASN A 557 -27.89 26.80 -11.99
C ASN A 557 -29.23 26.57 -12.69
N ASP A 558 -30.28 27.24 -12.21
CA ASP A 558 -31.06 28.17 -13.04
C ASP A 558 -32.11 28.90 -12.20
N ASN A 559 -32.29 30.16 -12.60
CA ASN A 559 -33.04 31.22 -11.96
C ASN A 559 -34.57 31.10 -12.17
N GLU A 560 -35.30 31.64 -11.18
CA GLU A 560 -36.64 32.26 -11.23
C GLU A 560 -37.93 31.44 -11.41
N GLY A 561 -38.90 31.67 -10.50
CA GLY A 561 -40.34 31.54 -10.76
C GLY A 561 -41.20 30.87 -9.67
N THR A 562 -41.50 31.56 -8.57
CA THR A 562 -42.52 31.19 -7.55
C THR A 562 -43.98 31.48 -8.01
N PRO A 563 -45.06 31.00 -7.35
CA PRO A 563 -45.97 29.98 -7.91
C PRO A 563 -47.45 30.44 -8.04
N ARG A 564 -48.34 29.57 -8.55
CA ARG A 564 -49.81 29.70 -8.42
C ARG A 564 -50.44 28.51 -7.67
N SER A 565 -51.53 28.82 -6.99
CA SER A 565 -52.13 28.17 -5.83
C SER A 565 -53.51 27.58 -6.14
N SER A 566 -53.94 26.64 -5.27
CA SER A 566 -55.33 26.27 -4.90
C SER A 566 -56.09 25.31 -5.85
N VAL A 567 -57.01 24.43 -5.44
CA VAL A 567 -57.93 24.36 -4.27
C VAL A 567 -58.25 22.87 -3.93
N ALA A 568 -58.66 22.67 -2.67
CA ALA A 568 -59.10 21.49 -1.94
C ALA A 568 -60.26 20.62 -2.50
N GLY A 569 -60.44 19.44 -1.87
CA GLY A 569 -61.76 18.84 -1.64
C GLY A 569 -61.81 17.31 -1.67
N SER A 570 -61.60 16.64 -0.53
CA SER A 570 -62.02 15.23 -0.34
C SER A 570 -63.51 15.15 0.01
N PRO A 571 -64.20 14.07 -0.38
CA PRO A 571 -65.07 13.36 0.56
C PRO A 571 -64.80 11.85 0.61
N GLY A 572 -65.21 11.26 1.75
CA GLY A 572 -64.94 9.90 2.21
C GLY A 572 -65.81 8.77 1.61
N PRO A 573 -65.83 7.60 2.26
CA PRO A 573 -65.93 6.30 1.61
C PRO A 573 -67.36 5.72 1.59
N GLU A 574 -67.74 5.08 0.49
CA GLU A 574 -68.80 4.06 0.46
C GLU A 574 -68.32 2.81 -0.27
N GLY A 575 -68.63 1.65 0.30
CA GLY A 575 -68.07 0.36 -0.08
C GLY A 575 -68.87 -0.41 -1.14
N SER A 576 -68.37 -1.63 -1.36
CA SER A 576 -68.88 -2.72 -2.19
C SER A 576 -68.80 -2.53 -3.70
N ASN A 577 -67.67 -2.96 -4.28
CA ASN A 577 -67.61 -4.05 -5.27
C ASN A 577 -66.17 -4.18 -5.78
N THR A 578 -65.60 -5.37 -5.66
CA THR A 578 -64.30 -5.77 -6.21
C THR A 578 -64.29 -5.68 -7.74
N PRO A 579 -63.20 -5.14 -8.33
CA PRO A 579 -62.73 -5.58 -9.64
C PRO A 579 -61.31 -6.17 -9.57
N ASN A 580 -61.19 -7.30 -10.25
CA ASN A 580 -59.99 -8.04 -10.63
C ASN A 580 -58.88 -7.13 -11.21
N PRO A 581 -57.59 -7.50 -11.07
CA PRO A 581 -56.49 -6.73 -11.66
C PRO A 581 -56.42 -6.98 -13.18
N ASP A 582 -56.35 -5.90 -13.95
CA ASP A 582 -56.06 -5.97 -15.38
C ASP A 582 -54.64 -6.49 -15.60
N ARG A 583 -54.60 -7.53 -16.42
CA ARG A 583 -53.46 -8.29 -16.91
C ARG A 583 -52.79 -7.50 -18.02
N ASP A 584 -51.56 -7.06 -17.80
CA ASP A 584 -50.62 -6.77 -18.89
C ASP A 584 -49.29 -7.48 -18.62
N THR A 585 -49.28 -8.78 -18.93
CA THR A 585 -48.05 -9.53 -19.24
C THR A 585 -48.13 -9.95 -20.70
N PRO A 586 -47.13 -9.61 -21.55
CA PRO A 586 -46.99 -10.23 -22.84
C PRO A 586 -46.44 -11.65 -22.62
N MET A 587 -47.28 -12.66 -22.86
CA MET A 587 -46.86 -14.05 -22.95
C MET A 587 -46.73 -14.46 -24.41
N GLY A 588 -45.56 -15.00 -24.74
CA GLY A 588 -45.41 -16.08 -25.72
C GLY A 588 -44.54 -15.75 -26.93
N ASP A 589 -43.29 -16.21 -26.92
CA ASP A 589 -42.95 -17.29 -27.83
C ASP A 589 -41.84 -18.22 -27.30
N THR A 590 -42.18 -19.50 -27.39
CA THR A 590 -41.41 -20.76 -27.37
C THR A 590 -39.88 -20.70 -27.26
N ASP A 591 -39.34 -21.01 -26.07
CA ASP A 591 -38.51 -22.19 -25.80
C ASP A 591 -38.22 -22.27 -24.29
N GLY A 592 -38.19 -23.48 -23.73
CA GLY A 592 -38.17 -23.75 -22.29
C GLY A 592 -36.89 -23.33 -21.55
N ALA A 593 -36.62 -22.04 -21.43
CA ALA A 593 -35.61 -21.51 -20.51
C ALA A 593 -36.30 -21.05 -19.21
N PRO A 594 -35.95 -21.61 -18.03
CA PRO A 594 -36.50 -21.11 -16.77
C PRO A 594 -36.06 -19.65 -16.58
N LEU A 595 -37.00 -18.78 -16.21
CA LEU A 595 -36.74 -17.41 -15.78
C LEU A 595 -35.80 -17.46 -14.55
N LEU A 596 -34.50 -17.40 -14.80
CA LEU A 596 -33.46 -17.38 -13.77
C LEU A 596 -33.59 -16.07 -12.98
N PHE A 597 -34.20 -16.13 -11.80
CA PHE A 597 -34.10 -15.05 -10.82
C PHE A 597 -32.63 -14.91 -10.42
N ARG A 598 -31.98 -13.83 -10.86
CA ARG A 598 -30.58 -13.52 -10.55
C ARG A 598 -30.55 -12.66 -9.30
N ASP A 599 -30.11 -13.24 -8.18
CA ASP A 599 -29.82 -12.48 -6.96
C ASP A 599 -28.58 -11.60 -7.20
N PRO A 600 -28.71 -10.25 -7.21
CA PRO A 600 -27.59 -9.34 -7.49
C PRO A 600 -26.44 -9.47 -6.49
N ILE A 601 -26.72 -9.80 -5.22
CA ILE A 601 -25.71 -9.96 -4.17
C ILE A 601 -24.89 -11.23 -4.45
N HIS A 602 -25.57 -12.31 -4.83
CA HIS A 602 -24.91 -13.55 -5.22
C HIS A 602 -24.05 -13.38 -6.47
N GLU A 603 -24.52 -12.64 -7.47
CA GLU A 603 -23.73 -12.33 -8.67
C GLU A 603 -22.49 -11.50 -8.33
N LYS A 604 -22.65 -10.45 -7.52
CA LYS A 604 -21.52 -9.64 -7.03
C LYS A 604 -20.52 -10.51 -6.28
N THR A 605 -21.00 -11.40 -5.40
CA THR A 605 -20.14 -12.32 -4.64
C THR A 605 -19.33 -13.24 -5.55
N LYS A 606 -19.98 -13.89 -6.51
CA LYS A 606 -19.32 -14.75 -7.51
C LYS A 606 -18.26 -14.00 -8.33
N LEU A 607 -18.56 -12.77 -8.74
CA LEU A 607 -17.61 -11.95 -9.50
C LEU A 607 -16.36 -11.65 -8.69
N VAL A 608 -16.50 -11.29 -7.41
CA VAL A 608 -15.33 -11.00 -6.58
C VAL A 608 -14.58 -12.29 -6.18
N GLU A 609 -15.27 -13.41 -5.98
CA GLU A 609 -14.62 -14.72 -5.79
C GLU A 609 -13.78 -15.14 -7.01
N ALA A 610 -14.30 -14.95 -8.23
CA ALA A 610 -13.55 -15.20 -9.45
C ALA A 610 -12.31 -14.30 -9.56
N ARG A 611 -12.40 -13.04 -9.13
CA ARG A 611 -11.25 -12.11 -9.08
C ARG A 611 -10.20 -12.54 -8.04
N ASP A 612 -10.62 -12.97 -6.86
CA ASP A 612 -9.71 -13.42 -5.80
C ASP A 612 -8.90 -14.68 -6.20
N ALA A 613 -9.39 -15.44 -7.17
CA ALA A 613 -8.69 -16.62 -7.72
C ALA A 613 -7.63 -16.28 -8.77
N ILE A 614 -7.60 -15.04 -9.29
CA ILE A 614 -6.65 -14.60 -10.31
C ILE A 614 -5.53 -13.82 -9.64
N LEU A 615 -4.28 -14.21 -9.92
CA LEU A 615 -3.10 -13.56 -9.39
C LEU A 615 -2.84 -12.25 -10.14
N PRO A 616 -2.93 -11.06 -9.49
CA PRO A 616 -2.73 -9.79 -10.18
C PRO A 616 -1.24 -9.56 -10.43
N ILE A 617 -0.82 -9.95 -11.63
CA ILE A 617 0.53 -9.78 -12.14
C ILE A 617 0.44 -9.16 -13.53
N HIS A 618 1.28 -8.16 -13.76
CA HIS A 618 1.41 -7.48 -15.03
C HIS A 618 2.79 -6.83 -15.11
N SER A 619 3.28 -6.51 -16.31
CA SER A 619 4.50 -5.71 -16.43
C SER A 619 4.32 -4.35 -15.74
N LEU A 620 5.35 -3.91 -15.01
CA LEU A 620 5.31 -2.72 -14.15
C LEU A 620 4.96 -1.45 -14.93
N ASP A 621 5.55 -1.26 -16.10
CA ASP A 621 5.30 -0.13 -16.99
C ASP A 621 3.83 -0.02 -17.42
N GLN A 622 3.23 -1.12 -17.83
CA GLN A 622 1.81 -1.17 -18.22
C GLN A 622 0.88 -0.96 -17.02
N ALA A 623 1.23 -1.50 -15.86
CA ALA A 623 0.46 -1.27 -14.64
C ALA A 623 0.47 0.21 -14.21
N ILE A 624 1.60 0.90 -14.40
CA ILE A 624 1.70 2.35 -14.20
C ILE A 624 0.81 3.08 -15.21
N LEU A 625 0.87 2.73 -16.50
CA LEU A 625 0.03 3.35 -17.53
C LEU A 625 -1.47 3.18 -17.24
N GLU A 626 -1.88 2.01 -16.78
CA GLU A 626 -3.26 1.74 -16.40
C GLU A 626 -3.68 2.59 -15.18
N SER A 627 -2.85 2.64 -14.14
CA SER A 627 -3.09 3.49 -12.97
C SER A 627 -3.23 4.97 -13.35
N LEU A 628 -2.35 5.48 -14.20
CA LEU A 628 -2.37 6.86 -14.69
C LEU A 628 -3.64 7.17 -15.47
N ALA A 629 -4.03 6.28 -16.39
CA ALA A 629 -5.22 6.45 -17.23
C ALA A 629 -6.51 6.50 -16.38
N GLN A 630 -6.66 5.57 -15.44
CA GLN A 630 -7.84 5.51 -14.56
C GLN A 630 -7.82 6.62 -13.50
N GLY A 631 -6.64 7.01 -13.01
CA GLY A 631 -6.47 8.14 -12.08
C GLY A 631 -6.84 9.48 -12.70
N ALA A 632 -6.49 9.70 -13.96
CA ALA A 632 -6.85 10.91 -14.69
C ALA A 632 -8.33 10.97 -15.08
N ARG A 633 -9.04 9.82 -15.10
CA ARG A 633 -10.47 9.73 -15.48
C ARG A 633 -10.80 10.41 -16.82
N GLY A 634 -9.88 10.33 -17.78
CA GLY A 634 -10.00 10.96 -19.10
C GLY A 634 -9.62 12.44 -19.16
N ASP A 635 -9.19 13.06 -18.05
CA ASP A 635 -8.66 14.42 -18.03
C ASP A 635 -7.19 14.45 -18.48
N ASP A 636 -6.96 14.94 -19.69
CA ASP A 636 -5.65 15.03 -20.32
C ASP A 636 -4.67 15.95 -19.57
N ARG A 637 -5.16 16.98 -18.86
CA ARG A 637 -4.31 17.83 -18.03
C ARG A 637 -3.80 17.07 -16.82
N LYS A 638 -4.70 16.41 -16.08
CA LYS A 638 -4.33 15.57 -14.93
C LYS A 638 -3.40 14.44 -15.34
N LEU A 639 -3.64 13.83 -16.49
CA LEU A 639 -2.78 12.79 -17.02
C LEU A 639 -1.34 13.30 -17.25
N ARG A 640 -1.18 14.50 -17.83
CA ARG A 640 0.13 15.16 -17.96
C ARG A 640 0.78 15.46 -16.61
N ASP A 641 0.00 15.95 -15.65
CA ASP A 641 0.50 16.23 -14.29
C ASP A 641 1.01 14.93 -13.61
N PHE A 642 0.28 13.82 -13.74
CA PHE A 642 0.73 12.53 -13.20
C PHE A 642 1.95 11.96 -13.94
N PHE A 643 2.05 12.11 -15.27
CA PHE A 643 3.25 11.74 -16.02
C PHE A 643 4.48 12.55 -15.56
N GLY A 644 4.28 13.84 -15.24
CA GLY A 644 5.31 14.73 -14.68
C GLY A 644 5.72 14.43 -13.24
N GLY A 645 5.04 13.50 -12.56
CA GLY A 645 5.20 13.24 -11.14
C GLY A 645 5.19 11.76 -10.77
N ILE A 646 5.85 10.89 -11.53
CA ILE A 646 5.96 9.46 -11.17
C ILE A 646 7.06 9.30 -10.13
N MET A 647 6.69 8.97 -8.88
CA MET A 647 7.61 8.84 -7.76
C MET A 647 7.82 7.37 -7.39
N LEU A 648 9.04 6.86 -7.53
CA LEU A 648 9.40 5.51 -7.10
C LEU A 648 9.75 5.49 -5.61
N VAL A 649 9.04 4.68 -4.84
CA VAL A 649 9.27 4.46 -3.42
C VAL A 649 9.42 2.97 -3.11
N GLY A 650 9.74 2.62 -1.85
CA GLY A 650 9.90 1.22 -1.46
C GLY A 650 11.32 0.69 -1.62
N GLY A 651 11.60 -0.48 -1.04
CA GLY A 651 12.96 -1.02 -0.95
C GLY A 651 13.56 -1.47 -2.27
N ALA A 652 12.77 -2.06 -3.15
CA ALA A 652 13.24 -2.54 -4.43
C ALA A 652 13.37 -1.42 -5.48
N SER A 653 12.78 -0.24 -5.24
CA SER A 653 13.01 0.94 -6.10
C SER A 653 14.47 1.42 -6.08
N LYS A 654 15.24 1.05 -5.05
CA LYS A 654 16.66 1.39 -4.89
C LYS A 654 17.58 0.62 -5.84
N THR A 655 17.06 -0.32 -6.64
CA THR A 655 17.86 -1.03 -7.63
C THR A 655 18.49 -0.05 -8.63
N PRO A 656 19.82 -0.02 -8.76
CA PRO A 656 20.50 0.91 -9.67
C PRO A 656 19.98 0.80 -11.10
N GLY A 657 19.78 1.93 -11.78
CA GLY A 657 19.32 1.99 -13.17
C GLY A 657 17.83 1.71 -13.40
N LEU A 658 17.07 1.26 -12.39
CA LEU A 658 15.66 0.87 -12.55
C LEU A 658 14.79 2.07 -12.98
N ARG A 659 15.05 3.23 -12.40
CA ARG A 659 14.36 4.49 -12.68
C ARG A 659 14.57 4.94 -14.12
N GLU A 660 15.82 5.03 -14.55
CA GLU A 660 16.19 5.44 -15.92
C GLU A 660 15.61 4.48 -16.95
N PHE A 661 15.66 3.18 -16.66
CA PHE A 661 15.10 2.15 -17.53
C PHE A 661 13.57 2.26 -17.63
N LEU A 662 12.87 2.46 -16.51
CA LEU A 662 11.43 2.62 -16.49
C LEU A 662 10.98 3.89 -17.23
N GLU A 663 11.65 5.03 -16.99
CA GLU A 663 11.38 6.29 -17.69
C GLU A 663 11.52 6.13 -19.20
N MET A 664 12.60 5.50 -19.65
CA MET A 664 12.85 5.21 -21.05
C MET A 664 11.72 4.35 -21.65
N ARG A 665 11.30 3.28 -20.96
CA ARG A 665 10.21 2.42 -21.42
C ARG A 665 8.87 3.14 -21.50
N LEU A 666 8.54 3.95 -20.51
CA LEU A 666 7.30 4.73 -20.51
C LEU A 666 7.28 5.72 -21.68
N ARG A 667 8.41 6.37 -21.99
CA ARG A 667 8.53 7.25 -23.17
C ARG A 667 8.38 6.50 -24.48
N GLU A 668 8.91 5.28 -24.58
CA GLU A 668 8.72 4.41 -25.76
C GLU A 668 7.26 3.99 -25.94
N LEU A 669 6.57 3.64 -24.84
CA LEU A 669 5.17 3.21 -24.85
C LEU A 669 4.19 4.37 -25.07
N ARG A 670 4.56 5.60 -24.65
CA ARG A 670 3.75 6.81 -24.80
C ARG A 670 4.55 7.96 -25.42
N PRO A 671 4.92 7.90 -26.72
CA PRO A 671 5.72 8.93 -27.37
C PRO A 671 5.07 10.32 -27.33
N GLY A 672 3.73 10.39 -27.33
CA GLY A 672 2.96 11.64 -27.24
C GLY A 672 3.12 12.40 -25.93
N TYR A 673 3.57 11.73 -24.85
CA TYR A 673 3.82 12.32 -23.53
C TYR A 673 5.32 12.32 -23.16
N GLY A 674 6.20 12.12 -24.15
CA GLY A 674 7.62 11.89 -23.88
C GLY A 674 8.32 13.02 -23.13
N LYS A 675 7.83 14.26 -23.28
CA LYS A 675 8.39 15.45 -22.61
C LYS A 675 7.90 15.58 -21.17
N GLU A 676 6.70 15.09 -20.90
CA GLU A 676 6.02 15.15 -19.62
C GLU A 676 6.46 14.02 -18.70
N ILE A 677 6.76 12.84 -19.24
CA ILE A 677 7.17 11.68 -18.45
C ILE A 677 8.46 11.97 -17.67
N LEU A 678 8.32 11.98 -16.34
CA LEU A 678 9.40 12.13 -15.38
C LEU A 678 9.24 11.05 -14.30
N VAL A 679 10.27 10.19 -14.16
CA VAL A 679 10.31 9.19 -13.10
C VAL A 679 11.42 9.57 -12.12
N GLY A 680 11.05 9.89 -10.89
CA GLY A 680 11.96 10.39 -9.86
C GLY A 680 11.98 9.53 -8.61
N PRO A 681 13.08 9.54 -7.83
CA PRO A 681 13.01 9.15 -6.43
C PRO A 681 12.26 10.23 -5.61
N PRO A 682 12.01 10.01 -4.32
CA PRO A 682 11.56 11.09 -3.45
C PRO A 682 12.55 12.27 -3.46
N PRO A 683 12.07 13.51 -3.35
CA PRO A 683 12.94 14.68 -3.31
C PRO A 683 13.79 14.72 -2.04
N ARG A 684 14.80 15.58 -2.03
CA ARG A 684 15.71 15.84 -0.87
C ARG A 684 16.54 14.62 -0.43
N ASP A 685 16.83 13.72 -1.38
CA ASP A 685 17.60 12.49 -1.14
C ASP A 685 17.05 11.63 0.01
N PHE A 686 15.73 11.68 0.23
CA PHE A 686 15.10 10.82 1.20
C PHE A 686 15.19 9.36 0.75
N ASP A 687 15.53 8.48 1.69
CA ASP A 687 15.53 7.04 1.41
C ASP A 687 14.11 6.61 0.98
N PRO A 688 13.95 6.05 -0.25
CA PRO A 688 12.68 5.56 -0.75
C PRO A 688 11.96 4.57 0.19
N GLN A 689 12.72 3.89 1.06
CA GLN A 689 12.17 2.95 2.04
C GLN A 689 11.39 3.61 3.16
N VAL A 690 11.66 4.89 3.49
CA VAL A 690 11.11 5.52 4.71
C VAL A 690 10.21 6.72 4.42
N VAL A 691 10.08 7.14 3.17
CA VAL A 691 9.31 8.35 2.79
C VAL A 691 7.85 8.28 3.25
N ALA A 692 7.18 7.12 3.09
CA ALA A 692 5.83 6.93 3.59
C ALA A 692 5.74 7.10 5.11
N TRP A 693 6.69 6.54 5.87
CA TRP A 693 6.76 6.73 7.32
C TRP A 693 6.96 8.21 7.69
N LYS A 694 7.84 8.92 6.96
CA LYS A 694 8.05 10.36 7.19
C LYS A 694 6.78 11.16 6.96
N GLY A 695 6.03 10.87 5.89
CA GLY A 695 4.76 11.56 5.69
C GLY A 695 3.69 11.19 6.69
N GLY A 696 3.73 9.98 7.27
CA GLY A 696 2.87 9.62 8.40
C GLY A 696 3.19 10.47 9.65
N SER A 697 4.47 10.77 9.87
CA SER A 697 4.91 11.71 10.91
C SER A 697 4.45 13.15 10.61
N VAL A 698 4.56 13.62 9.36
CA VAL A 698 4.04 14.94 8.95
C VAL A 698 2.53 15.01 9.17
N PHE A 699 1.79 14.01 8.68
CA PHE A 699 0.34 13.92 8.80
C PHE A 699 -0.15 13.88 10.25
N GLY A 700 0.53 13.13 11.12
CA GLY A 700 0.21 13.07 12.55
C GLY A 700 0.46 14.38 13.32
N ARG A 701 1.20 15.33 12.73
CA ARG A 701 1.49 16.65 13.32
C ARG A 701 0.58 17.76 12.78
N LEU A 702 -0.23 17.48 11.76
CA LEU A 702 -1.20 18.46 11.27
C LEU A 702 -2.15 18.87 12.39
N SER A 703 -2.58 20.13 12.38
CA SER A 703 -3.52 20.67 13.36
C SER A 703 -4.86 19.93 13.31
N GLY A 704 -5.75 20.18 14.29
CA GLY A 704 -7.10 19.60 14.29
C GLY A 704 -7.94 19.93 13.04
N HIS A 705 -7.55 20.95 12.27
CA HIS A 705 -8.17 21.28 10.98
C HIS A 705 -7.56 20.50 9.80
N GLY A 706 -6.34 19.95 9.95
CA GLY A 706 -5.66 19.16 8.92
C GLY A 706 -5.67 17.64 9.16
N ASN A 707 -6.02 17.18 10.36
CA ASN A 707 -6.21 15.77 10.69
C ASN A 707 -7.27 15.59 11.79
N ASP A 708 -8.51 15.30 11.39
CA ASP A 708 -9.64 14.99 12.27
C ASP A 708 -9.88 13.46 12.42
N GLY A 709 -9.04 12.64 11.78
CA GLY A 709 -9.19 11.19 11.72
C GLY A 709 -8.74 10.42 12.96
N TRP A 710 -8.61 11.10 14.11
CA TRP A 710 -8.24 10.47 15.37
C TRP A 710 -9.42 9.70 15.97
N ILE A 711 -9.17 8.41 16.23
CA ILE A 711 -10.07 7.48 16.90
C ILE A 711 -9.55 7.29 18.33
N SER A 712 -10.31 7.73 19.33
CA SER A 712 -10.00 7.52 20.73
C SER A 712 -10.49 6.16 21.23
N ARG A 713 -9.91 5.67 22.34
CA ARG A 713 -10.32 4.40 22.96
C ARG A 713 -11.78 4.40 23.36
N TYR A 714 -12.24 5.50 23.93
CA TYR A 714 -13.62 5.67 24.34
C TYR A 714 -14.59 5.58 23.15
N GLU A 715 -14.30 6.27 22.04
CA GLU A 715 -15.10 6.15 20.81
C GLU A 715 -15.11 4.71 20.30
N TYR A 716 -13.95 4.06 20.25
CA TYR A 716 -13.82 2.69 19.76
C TYR A 716 -14.56 1.67 20.63
N ASP A 717 -14.57 1.84 21.94
CA ASP A 717 -15.33 0.96 22.85
C ASP A 717 -16.85 1.07 22.62
N MET A 718 -17.34 2.23 22.17
CA MET A 718 -18.77 2.44 21.87
C MET A 718 -19.18 1.97 20.46
N LEU A 719 -18.41 2.33 19.44
CA LEU A 719 -18.82 2.19 18.03
C LEU A 719 -17.99 1.15 17.27
N GLY A 720 -16.86 0.72 17.82
CA GLY A 720 -15.92 -0.21 17.19
C GLY A 720 -15.46 0.28 15.82
N ALA A 721 -15.30 -0.66 14.89
CA ALA A 721 -14.89 -0.40 13.52
C ALA A 721 -15.86 0.48 12.71
N ARG A 722 -17.09 0.74 13.18
CA ARG A 722 -18.05 1.62 12.47
C ARG A 722 -17.56 3.06 12.40
N LEU A 723 -16.64 3.45 13.28
CA LEU A 723 -15.98 4.75 13.26
C LEU A 723 -15.23 5.03 11.96
N LEU A 724 -14.75 3.99 11.28
CA LEU A 724 -13.99 4.13 10.04
C LEU A 724 -14.79 4.83 8.94
N ASN A 725 -16.12 4.68 8.91
CA ASN A 725 -16.99 5.40 7.97
C ASN A 725 -16.95 6.93 8.14
N ASN A 726 -16.59 7.43 9.33
CA ASN A 726 -16.65 8.86 9.66
C ASN A 726 -15.29 9.48 10.01
N LYS A 727 -14.28 8.65 10.31
CA LYS A 727 -12.96 9.08 10.81
C LYS A 727 -11.82 8.82 9.81
N CYS A 728 -12.07 8.12 8.72
CA CYS A 728 -11.08 8.00 7.66
C CYS A 728 -11.10 9.25 6.76
N MET A 729 -9.91 9.73 6.38
CA MET A 729 -9.74 10.82 5.41
C MET A 729 -9.95 10.38 3.95
N PHE A 730 -10.40 9.15 3.76
CA PHE A 730 -10.64 8.50 2.47
C PHE A 730 -11.95 7.72 2.56
N ALA A 731 -12.57 7.42 1.42
CA ALA A 731 -13.76 6.60 1.39
C ALA A 731 -13.46 5.22 1.98
N TRP A 732 -14.03 4.95 3.15
CA TRP A 732 -13.91 3.67 3.84
C TRP A 732 -14.70 2.60 3.11
#